data_AF-A0A7Y5V634-F1
#
_entry.id   AF-A0A7Y5V634-F1
#
_cell.length_a   1.000
_cell.length_b   1.000
_cell.length_c   1.000
_cell.angle_alpha   90.00
_cell.angle_beta   90.00
_cell.angle_gamma   90.00
#
_symmetry.space_group_name_H-M   'P 1'
#
loop_
_entity.id
_entity.type
_entity.pdbx_description
1 polymer ?
#
loop_
_entity_poly.entity_id
_entity_poly.type
_entity_poly.pdbx_seq_one_letter_code
_entity_poly.pdbx_strand_id
1 'polypeptide(L)'
;PAASRPDTSRRDSTAAAPADSALTVDLLGRLEFKGERTKNDRCFANQLYSLTFRCASQITPQLDFTFSLRSLGTFADRVRVDVDYDSQREFDGSNTISLAYRGREGEFLERVEVGNVTFRSPTSRFITSGIPSGNYGIQASGRLGPLRFSAIAAQQRGNVLRDTVFTIGGRAMRVPERTIHDYQVEARRFFFTVDPALFAGGYPNVDILNPRQMGELAASLPETRRPQRVSLYRLIIGGQPPNPNGPQFTILGDPDSRAGQVYEQLREGVDYYIDPSQLWIALVRPLSLANERLVAAWTLRVGGRDTVIAELGGTPDLEFTRDHPQYAHLLWEPGLEADDPAFRREIRSVYRLGGDDIRRETVALRIVAGTSGDQEKPPGLANTYLEVFRLAQSTNRALFDSDNRLWPRRQDPNFNLGASTVSAASLIRDVFIVFPSAEPFSRRGLAFAPTLVANDTIYRTPAEYLYSAQHPQSFYRLVATYESSGSTSPGTIALATSQIRPGSERLTIEGRVLTRHVDYEIDYDLGTVRLLTADSLAARPRRLTMQYEENPLFTSVPTSVAGLTAEWLFSFGSLSLTAMSQRQRTNFTRPPLGFEPQASVVAGLSAAMGWNLGGLSRALARRLPLVDSLAPSRFDLVAELAMSRPRQGGGEQAYIESFENQGGIGVNLLESQWQYSSQPALGARLPGRIGGATLDTTRAGTLAFQNYGTDVDGRAVAFTIQQIDPLTTLAGGAIAGFEQVLWLTLYPLAIGGLGDPETGQSRWRVRGVPSGRRWRSIRTTFGAGGTGVDLTRAEYVEFWTQADTAAIRRQQNPVLILDFGDVSENSVAFAPESLRVAAGDSLYTGKRLQGWNRLDSERDRFSRAFSADVNDLGLPGHIVEELHVIDEGIPLLVRSHPTCRLGAGRLLPLGDMRINCTVRNSRLDEEDIDQDATLNFTADQRERERLRRFIVDLSRPETFNRVGICGPPVRDVNQSHAPGSTVCWVQVRLPFNAPDDTLGGGPPLRRVRALRVTVVSGTAKPDDRYTQVPL
;
A
#
# COMPACT_ATOMS: atom_id res chain seq x y z
N PRO A 1 37.15 7.88 -0.03
CA PRO A 1 37.20 6.41 0.13
C PRO A 1 38.50 5.98 0.84
N ALA A 2 38.50 6.01 2.18
CA ALA A 2 39.54 5.35 2.95
C ALA A 2 39.12 3.89 3.11
N ALA A 3 39.95 2.96 2.63
CA ALA A 3 39.70 1.53 2.74
C ALA A 3 39.76 1.11 4.22
N SER A 4 38.62 1.03 4.90
CA SER A 4 38.53 0.32 6.18
C SER A 4 38.50 -1.17 5.87
N ARG A 5 39.65 -1.84 6.01
CA ARG A 5 39.67 -3.30 6.15
C ARG A 5 38.97 -3.64 7.47
N PRO A 6 37.90 -4.44 7.49
CA PRO A 6 37.37 -4.97 8.73
C PRO A 6 38.42 -5.91 9.34
N ASP A 7 38.89 -5.61 10.55
CA ASP A 7 39.67 -6.57 11.35
C ASP A 7 38.71 -7.65 11.86
N THR A 8 38.51 -8.69 11.05
CA THR A 8 37.77 -9.87 11.47
C THR A 8 38.68 -10.75 12.33
N SER A 9 38.46 -10.79 13.64
CA SER A 9 39.07 -11.82 14.48
C SER A 9 38.21 -13.08 14.38
N ARG A 10 38.72 -14.13 13.73
CA ARG A 10 38.13 -15.47 13.71
C ARG A 10 38.88 -16.32 14.72
N ARG A 11 38.19 -16.85 15.73
CA ARG A 11 38.78 -17.74 16.73
C ARG A 11 38.04 -19.07 16.67
N ASP A 12 38.62 -20.02 15.94
CA ASP A 12 38.17 -21.41 15.96
C ASP A 12 38.72 -22.04 17.24
N SER A 13 37.85 -22.33 18.22
CA SER A 13 38.25 -23.06 19.43
C SER A 13 37.57 -24.42 19.47
N THR A 14 38.23 -25.44 18.93
CA THR A 14 37.91 -26.84 19.23
C THR A 14 38.51 -27.16 20.61
N ALA A 15 37.70 -27.04 21.65
CA ALA A 15 38.10 -27.52 22.97
C ALA A 15 37.92 -29.05 23.00
N ALA A 16 39.01 -29.80 23.18
CA ALA A 16 38.92 -31.23 23.43
C ALA A 16 38.18 -31.46 24.76
N ALA A 17 37.07 -32.19 24.71
CA ALA A 17 36.29 -32.55 25.88
C ALA A 17 37.12 -33.45 26.83
N PRO A 18 36.84 -33.47 28.15
CA PRO A 18 37.56 -34.29 29.12
C PRO A 18 37.55 -35.78 28.75
N ALA A 19 38.59 -36.51 29.18
CA ALA A 19 39.00 -37.83 28.72
C ALA A 19 37.94 -38.97 28.75
N ASP A 20 36.79 -38.75 29.40
CA ASP A 20 35.67 -39.70 29.51
C ASP A 20 34.39 -39.26 28.74
N SER A 21 34.52 -38.37 27.75
CA SER A 21 33.37 -37.88 26.97
C SER A 21 33.61 -37.96 25.45
N ALA A 22 32.65 -38.52 24.72
CA ALA A 22 32.62 -38.57 23.26
C ALA A 22 31.86 -37.38 22.65
N LEU A 23 31.81 -36.26 23.38
CA LEU A 23 31.07 -35.06 23.00
C LEU A 23 31.96 -34.15 22.14
N THR A 24 31.57 -33.90 20.89
CA THR A 24 32.19 -32.86 20.08
C THR A 24 31.47 -31.54 20.31
N VAL A 25 32.23 -30.44 20.38
CA VAL A 25 31.70 -29.07 20.49
C VAL A 25 32.46 -28.18 19.51
N ASP A 26 31.76 -27.75 18.47
CA ASP A 26 32.23 -26.80 17.48
C ASP A 26 31.49 -25.47 17.69
N LEU A 27 32.18 -24.50 18.27
CA LEU A 27 31.69 -23.13 18.41
C LEU A 27 32.44 -22.24 17.42
N LEU A 28 31.70 -21.64 16.49
CA LEU A 28 32.19 -20.58 15.62
C LEU A 28 31.50 -19.29 16.04
N GLY A 29 32.27 -18.35 16.57
CA GLY A 29 31.81 -17.00 16.88
C GLY A 29 32.44 -16.00 15.93
N ARG A 30 31.65 -15.03 15.48
CA ARG A 30 32.11 -13.87 14.72
C ARG A 30 31.58 -12.62 15.42
N LEU A 31 32.52 -11.82 15.91
CA LEU A 31 32.26 -10.50 16.46
C LEU A 31 32.75 -9.47 15.45
N GLU A 32 31.84 -8.63 14.97
CA GLU A 32 32.17 -7.49 14.13
C GLU A 32 31.96 -6.21 14.91
N PHE A 33 33.02 -5.42 15.00
CA PHE A 33 32.93 -4.05 15.46
C PHE A 33 33.01 -3.13 14.25
N LYS A 34 31.96 -2.34 14.05
CA LYS A 34 31.87 -1.37 12.96
C LYS A 34 31.65 0.02 13.55
N GLY A 35 32.48 0.98 13.16
CA GLY A 35 32.20 2.39 13.39
C GLY A 35 31.53 2.96 12.14
N GLU A 36 30.24 3.29 12.21
CA GLU A 36 29.54 3.93 11.10
C GLU A 36 29.40 5.44 11.34
N ARG A 37 29.62 6.22 10.29
CA ARG A 37 29.40 7.67 10.30
C ARG A 37 28.55 8.04 9.10
N THR A 38 27.28 8.35 9.36
CA THR A 38 26.33 8.77 8.33
C THR A 38 26.10 10.26 8.46
N LYS A 39 26.55 11.03 7.47
CA LYS A 39 26.41 12.49 7.41
C LYS A 39 25.49 12.85 6.24
N ASN A 40 24.49 13.69 6.50
CA ASN A 40 23.71 14.30 5.43
C ASN A 40 24.28 15.68 5.07
N ASP A 41 24.86 15.82 3.89
CA ASP A 41 25.42 17.09 3.42
C ASP A 41 24.36 18.13 3.07
N ARG A 42 23.10 17.72 2.81
CA ARG A 42 21.99 18.66 2.56
C ARG A 42 21.45 19.33 3.82
N CYS A 43 21.72 18.74 5.00
CA CYS A 43 21.42 19.24 6.35
C CYS A 43 20.22 20.21 6.46
N PHE A 44 19.06 19.71 6.90
CA PHE A 44 17.88 20.54 7.16
C PHE A 44 17.73 20.88 8.65
N ALA A 45 17.04 21.97 8.99
CA ALA A 45 16.88 22.43 10.38
C ALA A 45 16.26 21.35 11.30
N ASN A 46 15.35 20.53 10.78
CA ASN A 46 14.75 19.40 11.51
C ASN A 46 15.74 18.29 11.89
N GLN A 47 16.84 18.13 11.14
CA GLN A 47 17.85 17.11 11.39
C GLN A 47 18.82 17.50 12.52
N LEU A 48 18.76 18.75 13.00
CA LEU A 48 19.52 19.18 14.18
C LEU A 48 18.89 18.65 15.49
N TYR A 49 17.60 18.30 15.46
CA TYR A 49 16.85 17.75 16.59
C TYR A 49 16.60 16.24 16.48
N SER A 50 17.06 15.61 15.38
CA SER A 50 16.99 14.16 15.21
C SER A 50 18.08 13.45 16.03
N LEU A 51 17.69 12.45 16.80
CA LEU A 51 18.63 11.63 17.57
C LEU A 51 19.47 10.69 16.69
N THR A 52 18.95 10.32 15.51
CA THR A 52 19.50 9.30 14.60
C THR A 52 20.17 9.88 13.34
N PHE A 53 19.69 10.99 12.78
CA PHE A 53 20.21 11.59 11.55
C PHE A 53 20.69 13.02 11.80
N ARG A 54 21.99 13.19 12.05
CA ARG A 54 22.56 14.49 12.45
C ARG A 54 23.34 15.14 11.32
N CYS A 55 23.15 16.45 11.16
CA CYS A 55 24.01 17.30 10.31
C CYS A 55 25.49 17.26 10.74
N ALA A 56 25.73 17.15 12.05
CA ALA A 56 27.02 16.85 12.64
C ALA A 56 27.03 15.39 13.11
N SER A 57 27.55 14.48 12.28
CA SER A 57 27.57 13.05 12.58
C SER A 57 28.78 12.68 13.47
N GLN A 58 28.51 12.04 14.61
CA GLN A 58 29.52 11.34 15.39
C GLN A 58 29.69 9.90 14.84
N ILE A 59 30.82 9.25 15.14
CA ILE A 59 30.99 7.82 14.81
C ILE A 59 30.10 7.02 15.77
N THR A 60 29.16 6.27 15.22
CA THR A 60 28.29 5.37 16.00
C THR A 60 28.91 3.98 16.00
N PRO A 61 29.23 3.41 17.19
CA PRO A 61 29.68 2.03 17.27
C PRO A 61 28.49 1.09 17.03
N GLN A 62 28.67 0.15 16.12
CA GLN A 62 27.81 -1.01 15.91
C GLN A 62 28.60 -2.26 16.30
N LEU A 63 27.95 -3.12 17.08
CA LEU A 63 28.51 -4.38 17.54
C LEU A 63 27.59 -5.49 17.05
N ASP A 64 28.02 -6.20 16.01
CA ASP A 64 27.29 -7.34 15.48
C ASP A 64 27.96 -8.61 15.97
N PHE A 65 27.24 -9.37 16.80
CA PHE A 65 27.71 -10.67 17.29
C PHE A 65 26.87 -11.78 16.67
N THR A 66 27.55 -12.67 15.96
CA THR A 66 26.95 -13.87 15.37
C THR A 66 27.73 -15.09 15.84
N PHE A 67 27.03 -16.18 16.09
CA PHE A 67 27.64 -17.44 16.47
C PHE A 67 26.85 -18.63 15.93
N SER A 68 27.57 -19.69 15.60
CA SER A 68 27.03 -21.02 15.37
C SER A 68 27.65 -22.01 16.34
N LEU A 69 26.82 -22.82 16.99
CA LEU A 69 27.21 -23.86 17.92
C LEU A 69 26.69 -25.20 17.39
N ARG A 70 27.62 -26.11 17.10
CA ARG A 70 27.34 -27.52 16.81
C ARG A 70 27.91 -28.39 17.90
N SER A 71 27.10 -29.27 18.46
CA SER A 71 27.58 -30.25 19.43
C SER A 71 26.83 -31.55 19.28
N LEU A 72 27.58 -32.64 19.13
CA LEU A 72 27.01 -33.98 18.95
C LEU A 72 27.84 -34.98 19.75
N GLY A 73 27.17 -35.82 20.53
CA GLY A 73 27.84 -36.93 21.22
C GLY A 73 27.21 -37.28 22.55
N THR A 74 27.94 -38.08 23.32
CA THR A 74 27.50 -38.56 24.64
C THR A 74 28.42 -38.07 25.74
N PHE A 75 27.81 -37.56 26.81
CA PHE A 75 28.43 -37.16 28.05
C PHE A 75 28.02 -38.14 29.15
N ALA A 76 29.02 -38.67 29.88
CA ALA A 76 28.83 -39.58 31.02
C ALA A 76 27.97 -40.84 30.72
N ASP A 77 28.12 -41.44 29.54
CA ASP A 77 27.44 -42.64 29.02
C ASP A 77 25.90 -42.63 28.99
N ARG A 78 25.26 -41.61 29.56
CA ARG A 78 23.80 -41.54 29.74
C ARG A 78 23.16 -40.34 29.08
N VAL A 79 23.90 -39.26 28.84
CA VAL A 79 23.36 -38.02 28.28
C VAL A 79 23.86 -37.86 26.86
N ARG A 80 22.95 -37.86 25.89
CA ARG A 80 23.23 -37.51 24.50
C ARG A 80 22.90 -36.03 24.28
N VAL A 81 23.83 -35.30 23.70
CA VAL A 81 23.66 -33.90 23.31
C VAL A 81 23.66 -33.83 21.78
N ASP A 82 22.72 -33.09 21.24
CA ASP A 82 22.55 -32.80 19.81
C ASP A 82 22.09 -31.35 19.67
N VAL A 83 23.05 -30.45 19.42
CA VAL A 83 22.85 -29.02 19.27
C VAL A 83 23.37 -28.61 17.90
N ASP A 84 22.53 -27.95 17.11
CA ASP A 84 22.89 -27.27 15.88
C ASP A 84 22.14 -25.94 15.84
N TYR A 85 22.77 -24.93 16.42
CA TYR A 85 22.26 -23.58 16.57
C TYR A 85 23.10 -22.63 15.72
N ASP A 86 22.45 -21.80 14.91
CA ASP A 86 23.10 -20.72 14.18
C ASP A 86 22.25 -19.45 14.31
N SER A 87 22.88 -18.39 14.86
CA SER A 87 22.27 -17.07 15.02
C SER A 87 21.93 -16.37 13.71
N GLN A 88 22.53 -16.79 12.59
CA GLN A 88 22.28 -16.23 11.26
C GLN A 88 21.25 -17.05 10.46
N ARG A 89 20.70 -18.11 11.05
CA ARG A 89 19.72 -18.96 10.36
C ARG A 89 18.43 -18.16 10.15
N GLU A 90 17.98 -18.09 8.91
CA GLU A 90 16.80 -17.31 8.51
C GLU A 90 15.53 -17.70 9.29
N PHE A 91 15.45 -18.94 9.78
CA PHE A 91 14.30 -19.48 10.51
C PHE A 91 14.69 -20.07 11.87
N ASP A 92 14.22 -19.44 12.95
CA ASP A 92 14.46 -19.92 14.33
C ASP A 92 14.02 -21.38 14.57
N GLY A 93 13.01 -21.87 13.84
CA GLY A 93 12.50 -23.24 13.94
C GLY A 93 13.46 -24.32 13.44
N SER A 94 14.46 -23.94 12.64
CA SER A 94 15.48 -24.87 12.11
C SER A 94 16.68 -25.05 13.04
N ASN A 95 16.79 -24.22 14.08
CA ASN A 95 17.73 -24.43 15.18
C ASN A 95 17.31 -25.63 16.04
N THR A 96 18.24 -26.58 16.21
CA THR A 96 18.02 -27.81 17.00
C THR A 96 18.83 -27.73 18.28
N ILE A 97 18.15 -27.93 19.41
CA ILE A 97 18.78 -28.11 20.72
C ILE A 97 18.07 -29.31 21.33
N SER A 98 18.75 -30.44 21.48
CA SER A 98 18.20 -31.65 22.06
C SER A 98 19.20 -32.26 23.03
N LEU A 99 18.75 -32.44 24.28
CA LEU A 99 19.49 -33.16 25.31
C LEU A 99 18.65 -34.37 25.72
N ALA A 100 19.18 -35.57 25.57
CA ALA A 100 18.48 -36.81 25.86
C ALA A 100 19.24 -37.66 26.90
N TYR A 101 18.68 -37.80 28.09
CA TYR A 101 19.10 -38.79 29.08
C TYR A 101 18.51 -40.16 28.74
N ARG A 102 19.31 -41.23 28.85
CA ARG A 102 18.87 -42.62 28.76
C ARG A 102 19.13 -43.36 30.08
N GLY A 103 18.08 -44.00 30.60
CA GLY A 103 18.20 -44.90 31.75
C GLY A 103 18.92 -46.20 31.38
N ARG A 104 19.44 -46.90 32.39
CA ARG A 104 20.01 -48.25 32.22
C ARG A 104 18.89 -49.27 32.02
N GLU A 105 19.25 -50.43 31.46
CA GLU A 105 18.33 -51.54 31.31
C GLU A 105 17.72 -51.94 32.67
N GLY A 106 16.39 -51.94 32.76
CA GLY A 106 15.65 -52.23 33.99
C GLY A 106 15.28 -51.03 34.87
N GLU A 107 15.75 -49.82 34.56
CA GLU A 107 15.31 -48.60 35.27
C GLU A 107 13.88 -48.19 34.84
N PHE A 108 13.09 -47.63 35.78
CA PHE A 108 11.71 -47.17 35.51
C PHE A 108 11.65 -46.06 34.46
N LEU A 109 12.64 -45.16 34.45
CA LEU A 109 12.73 -44.03 33.55
C LEU A 109 13.65 -44.39 32.38
N GLU A 110 13.10 -44.62 31.20
CA GLU A 110 13.86 -45.05 30.02
C GLU A 110 14.54 -43.87 29.34
N ARG A 111 13.85 -42.72 29.24
CA ARG A 111 14.36 -41.55 28.52
C ARG A 111 13.78 -40.23 29.04
N VAL A 112 14.61 -39.20 29.12
CA VAL A 112 14.18 -37.80 29.30
C VAL A 112 14.82 -36.96 28.21
N GLU A 113 14.03 -36.21 27.46
CA GLU A 113 14.47 -35.31 26.41
C GLU A 113 14.13 -33.86 26.79
N VAL A 114 15.06 -32.93 26.52
CA VAL A 114 14.90 -31.49 26.73
C VAL A 114 15.29 -30.74 25.47
N GLY A 115 14.49 -29.75 25.09
CA GLY A 115 14.65 -28.95 23.87
C GLY A 115 13.70 -29.42 22.77
N ASN A 116 14.17 -29.64 21.55
CA ASN A 116 13.35 -30.16 20.45
C ASN A 116 12.91 -31.60 20.76
N VAL A 117 11.63 -31.78 21.07
CA VAL A 117 11.01 -33.07 21.44
C VAL A 117 9.86 -33.42 20.51
N THR A 118 9.69 -34.73 20.26
CA THR A 118 8.60 -35.26 19.43
C THR A 118 7.78 -36.24 20.23
N PHE A 119 6.55 -35.85 20.58
CA PHE A 119 5.66 -36.68 21.35
C PHE A 119 5.16 -37.86 20.51
N ARG A 120 5.61 -39.06 20.85
CA ARG A 120 5.20 -40.30 20.17
C ARG A 120 4.04 -40.93 20.94
N SER A 121 2.84 -40.84 20.37
CA SER A 121 1.64 -41.52 20.89
C SER A 121 1.36 -42.80 20.08
N PRO A 122 0.76 -43.84 20.70
CA PRO A 122 0.27 -45.01 19.99
C PRO A 122 -0.66 -44.64 18.83
N THR A 123 -0.56 -45.35 17.71
CA THR A 123 -1.33 -45.06 16.49
C THR A 123 -2.84 -45.09 16.73
N SER A 124 -3.53 -43.99 16.44
CA SER A 124 -5.00 -43.87 16.54
C SER A 124 -5.56 -43.04 15.39
N ARG A 125 -6.70 -43.47 14.82
CA ARG A 125 -7.40 -42.77 13.75
C ARG A 125 -7.98 -41.42 14.18
N PHE A 126 -8.24 -41.21 15.47
CA PHE A 126 -8.89 -40.00 16.00
C PHE A 126 -7.95 -39.07 16.78
N ILE A 127 -6.91 -39.61 17.43
CA ILE A 127 -6.09 -38.84 18.39
C ILE A 127 -4.75 -38.41 17.78
N THR A 128 -4.07 -39.30 17.05
CA THR A 128 -2.70 -39.02 16.57
C THR A 128 -2.62 -37.97 15.46
N SER A 129 -3.72 -37.68 14.77
CA SER A 129 -3.79 -36.63 13.74
C SER A 129 -3.74 -35.21 14.31
N GLY A 130 -3.99 -35.02 15.61
CA GLY A 130 -4.02 -33.71 16.26
C GLY A 130 -2.81 -33.40 17.16
N ILE A 131 -1.85 -34.32 17.26
CA ILE A 131 -0.63 -34.15 18.07
C ILE A 131 0.42 -33.43 17.22
N PRO A 132 0.76 -32.16 17.49
CA PRO A 132 1.74 -31.44 16.70
C PRO A 132 3.11 -32.09 16.88
N SER A 133 3.77 -32.37 15.76
CA SER A 133 5.19 -32.68 15.78
C SER A 133 5.93 -31.35 15.80
N GLY A 134 6.92 -31.13 16.69
CA GLY A 134 7.66 -29.85 16.77
C GLY A 134 7.43 -29.03 18.01
N ASN A 135 7.81 -29.62 19.14
CA ASN A 135 7.69 -28.95 20.42
C ASN A 135 9.08 -28.66 20.97
N TYR A 136 9.23 -27.49 21.59
CA TYR A 136 10.41 -27.16 22.37
C TYR A 136 10.04 -27.24 23.86
N GLY A 137 10.58 -28.22 24.58
CA GLY A 137 10.26 -28.43 25.99
C GLY A 137 10.83 -29.73 26.53
N ILE A 138 10.09 -30.39 27.41
CA ILE A 138 10.54 -31.57 28.14
C ILE A 138 9.63 -32.74 27.80
N GLN A 139 10.22 -33.89 27.50
CA GLN A 139 9.52 -35.16 27.35
C GLN A 139 10.16 -36.22 28.24
N ALA A 140 9.36 -37.03 28.90
CA ALA A 140 9.81 -38.18 29.67
C ALA A 140 9.09 -39.44 29.20
N SER A 141 9.77 -40.58 29.21
CA SER A 141 9.17 -41.89 28.95
C SER A 141 9.79 -42.95 29.83
N GLY A 142 8.99 -43.92 30.23
CA GLY A 142 9.43 -45.01 31.09
C GLY A 142 8.53 -46.23 31.02
N ARG A 143 8.93 -47.27 31.74
CA ARG A 143 8.21 -48.54 31.84
C ARG A 143 8.11 -49.01 33.28
N LEU A 144 6.90 -49.40 33.69
CA LEU A 144 6.59 -50.00 34.97
C LEU A 144 5.88 -51.34 34.73
N GLY A 145 6.64 -52.43 34.70
CA GLY A 145 6.11 -53.75 34.35
C GLY A 145 5.53 -53.76 32.93
N PRO A 146 4.24 -54.14 32.74
CA PRO A 146 3.58 -54.11 31.42
C PRO A 146 3.17 -52.70 30.98
N LEU A 147 3.21 -51.69 31.86
CA LEU A 147 2.81 -50.31 31.55
C LEU A 147 4.00 -49.54 30.97
N ARG A 148 3.84 -48.98 29.78
CA ARG A 148 4.71 -47.95 29.20
C ARG A 148 4.01 -46.60 29.33
N PHE A 149 4.74 -45.56 29.68
CA PHE A 149 4.16 -44.22 29.74
C PHE A 149 5.08 -43.20 29.06
N SER A 150 4.49 -42.14 28.54
CA SER A 150 5.22 -40.96 28.09
C SER A 150 4.47 -39.69 28.47
N ALA A 151 5.19 -38.66 28.87
CA ALA A 151 4.62 -37.34 29.16
C ALA A 151 5.42 -36.26 28.45
N ILE A 152 4.74 -35.19 28.03
CA ILE A 152 5.35 -34.02 27.39
C ILE A 152 4.81 -32.75 28.05
N ALA A 153 5.69 -31.76 28.23
CA ALA A 153 5.36 -30.39 28.57
C ALA A 153 6.26 -29.46 27.74
N ALA A 154 5.70 -28.77 26.76
CA ALA A 154 6.48 -28.06 25.76
C ALA A 154 5.72 -26.90 25.12
N GLN A 155 6.42 -26.06 24.37
CA GLN A 155 5.83 -25.02 23.53
C GLN A 155 5.97 -25.44 22.07
N GLN A 156 4.85 -25.49 21.35
CA GLN A 156 4.86 -25.76 19.92
C GLN A 156 5.56 -24.60 19.21
N ARG A 157 6.59 -24.93 18.43
CA ARG A 157 7.22 -23.97 17.52
C ARG A 157 6.63 -24.17 16.14
N GLY A 158 5.75 -23.22 15.76
CA GLY A 158 5.54 -22.85 14.36
C GLY A 158 5.11 -23.91 13.36
N ASN A 159 4.30 -24.93 13.67
CA ASN A 159 3.84 -25.87 12.64
C ASN A 159 2.35 -25.68 12.32
N VAL A 160 2.02 -25.38 11.07
CA VAL A 160 0.65 -25.34 10.54
C VAL A 160 0.40 -26.55 9.64
N LEU A 161 -0.68 -27.28 9.88
CA LEU A 161 -1.13 -28.36 9.00
C LEU A 161 -1.77 -27.77 7.73
N ARG A 162 -1.30 -28.20 6.56
CA ARG A 162 -1.83 -27.81 5.25
C ARG A 162 -2.40 -29.02 4.53
N ASP A 163 -3.61 -28.86 4.00
CA ASP A 163 -4.27 -29.82 3.13
C ASP A 163 -4.37 -29.26 1.71
N THR A 164 -3.80 -29.96 0.72
CA THR A 164 -3.81 -29.58 -0.70
C THR A 164 -4.29 -30.73 -1.57
N VAL A 165 -5.06 -30.42 -2.62
CA VAL A 165 -5.60 -31.40 -3.56
C VAL A 165 -5.05 -31.15 -4.96
N PHE A 166 -4.60 -32.22 -5.61
CA PHE A 166 -4.08 -32.24 -6.97
C PHE A 166 -4.80 -33.29 -7.81
N THR A 167 -4.82 -33.10 -9.13
CA THR A 167 -5.22 -34.11 -10.12
C THR A 167 -3.98 -34.59 -10.86
N ILE A 168 -3.79 -35.90 -10.96
CA ILE A 168 -2.62 -36.52 -11.62
C ILE A 168 -3.07 -37.21 -12.91
N GLY A 169 -2.43 -36.89 -14.04
CA GLY A 169 -2.71 -37.44 -15.37
C GLY A 169 -1.69 -36.99 -16.41
N GLY A 170 -0.40 -37.26 -16.17
CA GLY A 170 0.75 -36.80 -16.96
C GLY A 170 1.54 -35.71 -16.21
N ARG A 171 0.97 -34.50 -16.10
CA ARG A 171 1.47 -33.45 -15.18
C ARG A 171 0.54 -33.36 -13.96
N ALA A 172 1.10 -32.97 -12.81
CA ALA A 172 0.28 -32.66 -11.65
C ALA A 172 -0.39 -31.29 -11.83
N MET A 173 -1.71 -31.25 -11.68
CA MET A 173 -2.50 -30.07 -11.93
C MET A 173 -3.29 -29.71 -10.69
N ARG A 174 -3.29 -28.42 -10.36
CA ARG A 174 -4.18 -27.88 -9.34
C ARG A 174 -5.45 -27.44 -10.05
N VAL A 175 -6.60 -27.74 -9.46
CA VAL A 175 -7.90 -27.19 -9.89
C VAL A 175 -8.33 -26.13 -8.86
N PRO A 176 -7.73 -24.93 -8.85
CA PRO A 176 -8.23 -23.86 -8.00
C PRO A 176 -9.66 -23.49 -8.41
N GLU A 177 -10.48 -23.20 -7.40
CA GLU A 177 -11.69 -22.42 -7.59
C GLU A 177 -11.35 -20.95 -7.35
N ARG A 178 -11.71 -20.09 -8.30
CA ARG A 178 -11.51 -18.65 -8.24
C ARG A 178 -12.88 -17.97 -8.32
N THR A 179 -13.24 -17.25 -7.27
CA THR A 179 -14.43 -16.40 -7.23
C THR A 179 -14.05 -14.97 -7.58
N ILE A 180 -14.75 -14.40 -8.57
CA ILE A 180 -14.59 -13.01 -9.03
C ILE A 180 -15.95 -12.33 -8.87
N HIS A 181 -16.00 -11.21 -8.17
CA HIS A 181 -17.21 -10.41 -8.01
C HIS A 181 -17.46 -9.54 -9.25
N ASP A 182 -18.71 -9.24 -9.54
CA ASP A 182 -19.13 -8.38 -10.66
C ASP A 182 -18.43 -7.01 -10.73
N TYR A 183 -18.12 -6.39 -9.60
CA TYR A 183 -17.38 -5.12 -9.55
C TYR A 183 -15.86 -5.28 -9.82
N GLN A 184 -15.30 -6.49 -9.73
CA GLN A 184 -13.87 -6.79 -9.92
C GLN A 184 -13.51 -6.91 -11.41
N VAL A 185 -13.89 -5.89 -12.18
CA VAL A 185 -13.53 -5.75 -13.59
C VAL A 185 -12.02 -5.51 -13.73
N GLU A 186 -11.45 -5.85 -14.89
CA GLU A 186 -10.04 -5.59 -15.18
C GLU A 186 -9.80 -4.09 -15.32
N ALA A 187 -9.20 -3.50 -14.28
CA ALA A 187 -9.05 -2.06 -14.16
C ALA A 187 -8.06 -1.47 -15.17
N ARG A 188 -8.44 -0.35 -15.81
CA ARG A 188 -7.53 0.56 -16.53
C ARG A 188 -6.65 -0.10 -17.60
N ARG A 189 -7.16 -1.15 -18.24
CA ARG A 189 -6.43 -1.90 -19.27
C ARG A 189 -7.12 -1.86 -20.62
N PHE A 190 -8.44 -2.06 -20.64
CA PHE A 190 -9.24 -2.16 -21.85
C PHE A 190 -10.00 -0.85 -22.07
N PHE A 191 -9.88 -0.29 -23.26
CA PHE A 191 -10.52 0.99 -23.58
C PHE A 191 -11.14 0.99 -24.97
N PHE A 192 -12.31 1.60 -25.12
CA PHE A 192 -12.81 2.06 -26.41
C PHE A 192 -12.01 3.30 -26.85
N THR A 193 -11.68 3.37 -28.14
CA THR A 193 -10.91 4.51 -28.70
C THR A 193 -11.77 5.75 -28.92
N VAL A 194 -13.06 5.54 -29.19
CA VAL A 194 -14.10 6.57 -29.33
C VAL A 194 -15.15 6.42 -28.23
N ASP A 195 -15.98 7.44 -27.98
CA ASP A 195 -17.11 7.31 -27.05
C ASP A 195 -18.10 6.25 -27.57
N PRO A 196 -18.32 5.14 -26.84
CA PRO A 196 -19.17 4.08 -27.32
C PRO A 196 -20.66 4.47 -27.41
N ALA A 197 -21.06 5.62 -26.85
CA ALA A 197 -22.39 6.19 -27.09
C ALA A 197 -22.65 6.51 -28.58
N LEU A 198 -21.59 6.67 -29.39
CA LEU A 198 -21.68 6.88 -30.85
C LEU A 198 -22.16 5.63 -31.60
N PHE A 199 -22.14 4.44 -30.98
CA PHE A 199 -22.61 3.19 -31.58
C PHE A 199 -24.15 3.06 -31.62
N ALA A 200 -24.88 4.13 -31.28
CA ALA A 200 -26.34 4.20 -31.30
C ALA A 200 -27.01 2.98 -30.63
N GLY A 201 -27.94 2.31 -31.30
CA GLY A 201 -28.66 1.14 -30.78
C GLY A 201 -27.78 -0.08 -30.45
N GLY A 202 -26.48 -0.05 -30.80
CA GLY A 202 -25.53 -1.09 -30.43
C GLY A 202 -25.05 -1.03 -28.97
N TYR A 203 -25.02 0.15 -28.34
CA TYR A 203 -24.50 0.31 -26.97
C TYR A 203 -25.62 0.21 -25.91
N PRO A 204 -25.46 -0.56 -24.80
CA PRO A 204 -24.22 -1.16 -24.32
C PRO A 204 -23.94 -2.59 -24.81
N ASN A 205 -24.78 -3.18 -25.67
CA ASN A 205 -24.65 -4.58 -26.11
C ASN A 205 -23.63 -4.76 -27.25
N VAL A 206 -22.40 -4.30 -27.00
CA VAL A 206 -21.24 -4.45 -27.89
C VAL A 206 -20.41 -5.66 -27.44
N ASP A 207 -20.27 -6.65 -28.32
CA ASP A 207 -19.35 -7.78 -28.13
C ASP A 207 -18.00 -7.45 -28.77
N ILE A 208 -17.04 -6.98 -27.97
CA ILE A 208 -15.70 -6.59 -28.44
C ILE A 208 -14.92 -7.75 -29.08
N LEU A 209 -15.33 -9.00 -28.83
CA LEU A 209 -14.73 -10.18 -29.44
C LEU A 209 -15.40 -10.58 -30.76
N ASN A 210 -16.48 -9.92 -31.18
CA ASN A 210 -17.17 -10.21 -32.44
C ASN A 210 -16.63 -9.31 -33.58
N PRO A 211 -15.71 -9.81 -34.42
CA PRO A 211 -15.06 -8.99 -35.45
C PRO A 211 -16.06 -8.45 -36.49
N ARG A 212 -17.14 -9.19 -36.75
CA ARG A 212 -18.19 -8.74 -37.68
C ARG A 212 -18.95 -7.55 -37.10
N GLN A 213 -19.40 -7.66 -35.85
CA GLN A 213 -20.08 -6.54 -35.18
C GLN A 213 -19.17 -5.32 -35.08
N MET A 214 -17.90 -5.51 -34.70
CA MET A 214 -16.95 -4.40 -34.59
C MET A 214 -16.66 -3.75 -35.94
N GLY A 215 -16.58 -4.52 -37.04
CA GLY A 215 -16.48 -3.97 -38.39
C GLY A 215 -17.71 -3.19 -38.83
N GLU A 216 -18.91 -3.69 -38.55
CA GLU A 216 -20.18 -3.01 -38.83
C GLU A 216 -20.32 -1.70 -38.02
N LEU A 217 -19.91 -1.71 -36.74
CA LEU A 217 -19.87 -0.51 -35.89
C LEU A 217 -18.86 0.52 -36.41
N ALA A 218 -17.67 0.09 -36.82
CA ALA A 218 -16.68 1.00 -37.40
C ALA A 218 -17.22 1.63 -38.70
N ALA A 219 -17.87 0.83 -39.54
CA ALA A 219 -18.48 1.28 -40.79
C ALA A 219 -19.72 2.16 -40.61
N SER A 220 -20.38 2.14 -39.44
CA SER A 220 -21.54 2.99 -39.17
C SER A 220 -21.15 4.39 -38.66
N LEU A 221 -19.93 4.56 -38.14
CA LEU A 221 -19.42 5.88 -37.74
C LEU A 221 -19.22 6.79 -38.96
N PRO A 222 -19.56 8.09 -38.87
CA PRO A 222 -19.22 9.07 -39.91
C PRO A 222 -17.71 9.12 -40.21
N GLU A 223 -17.31 9.43 -41.44
CA GLU A 223 -15.89 9.55 -41.84
C GLU A 223 -15.10 10.51 -40.92
N THR A 224 -15.75 11.55 -40.40
CA THR A 224 -15.18 12.55 -39.48
C THR A 224 -14.99 12.06 -38.03
N ARG A 225 -15.43 10.85 -37.72
CA ARG A 225 -15.40 10.23 -36.38
C ARG A 225 -14.86 8.80 -36.39
N ARG A 226 -14.54 8.25 -37.57
CA ARG A 226 -14.08 6.86 -37.75
C ARG A 226 -12.54 6.81 -37.70
N PRO A 227 -11.93 6.24 -36.64
CA PRO A 227 -10.49 6.08 -36.58
C PRO A 227 -10.00 5.15 -37.70
N GLN A 228 -8.88 5.49 -38.35
CA GLN A 228 -8.18 4.63 -39.31
C GLN A 228 -6.91 4.04 -38.75
N ARG A 229 -6.12 4.88 -38.06
CA ARG A 229 -4.91 4.48 -37.36
C ARG A 229 -4.80 5.25 -36.06
N VAL A 230 -4.95 4.56 -34.94
CA VAL A 230 -4.87 5.13 -33.60
C VAL A 230 -3.45 5.09 -33.08
N SER A 231 -2.99 6.21 -32.53
CA SER A 231 -1.76 6.37 -31.77
C SER A 231 -2.11 6.65 -30.32
N LEU A 232 -1.50 5.92 -29.39
CA LEU A 232 -1.70 6.09 -27.95
C LEU A 232 -0.53 6.81 -27.30
N TYR A 233 -0.85 7.63 -26.30
CA TYR A 233 0.13 8.40 -25.55
C TYR A 233 -0.18 8.33 -24.06
N ARG A 234 0.87 8.10 -23.26
CA ARG A 234 0.81 8.00 -21.81
C ARG A 234 1.55 9.18 -21.19
N LEU A 235 0.93 9.81 -20.22
CA LEU A 235 1.57 10.81 -19.36
C LEU A 235 1.75 10.23 -17.96
N ILE A 236 2.93 10.41 -17.38
CA ILE A 236 3.17 10.21 -15.95
C ILE A 236 3.08 11.59 -15.29
N ILE A 237 1.98 11.86 -14.61
CA ILE A 237 1.72 13.13 -13.93
C ILE A 237 2.79 13.33 -12.86
N GLY A 238 3.49 14.46 -12.93
CA GLY A 238 4.61 14.77 -12.03
C GLY A 238 5.91 13.99 -12.27
N GLY A 239 5.93 13.12 -13.27
CA GLY A 239 7.09 12.32 -13.63
C GLY A 239 8.08 13.06 -14.52
N GLN A 240 9.29 12.51 -14.58
CA GLN A 240 10.24 12.80 -15.65
C GLN A 240 9.81 12.02 -16.90
N PRO A 241 9.54 12.67 -18.05
CA PRO A 241 9.24 11.95 -19.27
C PRO A 241 10.50 11.21 -19.76
N PRO A 242 10.37 9.95 -20.23
CA PRO A 242 11.51 9.23 -20.82
C PRO A 242 12.10 9.94 -22.05
N ASN A 243 11.23 10.57 -22.85
CA ASN A 243 11.61 11.44 -23.96
C ASN A 243 11.10 12.86 -23.67
N PRO A 244 11.95 13.81 -23.24
CA PRO A 244 11.50 15.17 -22.97
C PRO A 244 11.14 15.97 -24.24
N ASN A 245 11.47 15.48 -25.44
CA ASN A 245 11.00 16.04 -26.71
C ASN A 245 9.61 15.52 -27.12
N GLY A 246 8.97 14.62 -26.36
CA GLY A 246 7.66 14.06 -26.72
C GLY A 246 6.55 15.13 -26.86
N PRO A 247 5.40 14.79 -27.46
CA PRO A 247 4.33 15.74 -27.73
C PRO A 247 3.66 16.27 -26.45
N GLN A 248 3.08 17.47 -26.53
CA GLN A 248 2.29 18.07 -25.46
C GLN A 248 0.88 18.35 -25.97
N PHE A 249 -0.12 17.67 -25.42
CA PHE A 249 -1.48 17.73 -25.94
C PHE A 249 -2.39 18.65 -25.14
N THR A 250 -3.20 19.42 -25.86
CA THR A 250 -4.49 19.93 -25.36
C THR A 250 -5.57 18.86 -25.58
N ILE A 251 -6.39 18.60 -24.58
CA ILE A 251 -7.44 17.58 -24.66
C ILE A 251 -8.66 18.11 -25.40
N LEU A 252 -9.10 17.38 -26.42
CA LEU A 252 -10.29 17.70 -27.19
C LEU A 252 -11.56 17.50 -26.36
N GLY A 253 -12.43 18.52 -26.33
CA GLY A 253 -13.68 18.51 -25.58
C GLY A 253 -13.55 18.97 -24.13
N ASP A 254 -12.35 19.29 -23.66
CA ASP A 254 -12.08 19.88 -22.35
C ASP A 254 -11.65 21.35 -22.51
N PRO A 255 -12.50 22.34 -22.14
CA PRO A 255 -12.18 23.75 -22.28
C PRO A 255 -11.13 24.26 -21.29
N ASP A 256 -10.88 23.53 -20.21
CA ASP A 256 -9.91 23.90 -19.17
C ASP A 256 -8.54 23.26 -19.43
N SER A 257 -8.48 22.19 -20.24
CA SER A 257 -7.21 21.57 -20.65
C SER A 257 -6.26 22.53 -21.37
N ARG A 258 -4.98 22.44 -21.05
CA ARG A 258 -3.88 23.16 -21.69
C ARG A 258 -2.76 22.19 -22.05
N ALA A 259 -2.03 22.48 -23.12
CA ALA A 259 -0.77 21.81 -23.39
C ALA A 259 0.23 22.18 -22.26
N GLY A 260 0.81 21.16 -21.63
CA GLY A 260 1.72 21.33 -20.50
C GLY A 260 2.78 20.25 -20.48
N GLN A 261 2.44 19.08 -19.93
CA GLN A 261 3.40 17.99 -19.81
C GLN A 261 3.62 17.21 -21.10
N VAL A 262 4.81 16.61 -21.15
CA VAL A 262 5.27 15.77 -22.25
C VAL A 262 4.71 14.36 -22.10
N TYR A 263 4.04 13.89 -23.15
CA TYR A 263 3.53 12.53 -23.23
C TYR A 263 4.57 11.60 -23.88
N GLU A 264 4.59 10.35 -23.43
CA GLU A 264 5.29 9.24 -24.08
C GLU A 264 4.36 8.56 -25.08
N GLN A 265 4.82 8.38 -26.32
CA GLN A 265 4.09 7.55 -27.28
C GLN A 265 4.24 6.07 -26.95
N LEU A 266 3.12 5.35 -26.88
CA LEU A 266 3.11 3.90 -26.74
C LEU A 266 3.26 3.24 -28.11
N ARG A 267 3.98 2.12 -28.17
CA ARG A 267 4.19 1.36 -29.41
C ARG A 267 3.13 0.26 -29.55
N GLU A 268 2.48 0.24 -30.70
CA GLU A 268 1.55 -0.82 -31.10
C GLU A 268 2.29 -2.17 -31.16
N GLY A 269 1.67 -3.23 -30.62
CA GLY A 269 2.26 -4.57 -30.62
C GLY A 269 3.38 -4.77 -29.59
N VAL A 270 3.69 -3.76 -28.77
CA VAL A 270 4.69 -3.87 -27.68
C VAL A 270 4.10 -3.36 -26.36
N ASP A 271 3.51 -2.17 -26.39
CA ASP A 271 2.98 -1.52 -25.18
C ASP A 271 1.44 -1.65 -25.10
N TYR A 272 0.78 -1.87 -26.25
CA TYR A 272 -0.66 -2.14 -26.34
C TYR A 272 -1.03 -3.00 -27.55
N TYR A 273 -2.14 -3.72 -27.39
CA TYR A 273 -2.92 -4.36 -28.43
C TYR A 273 -3.99 -3.40 -28.95
N ILE A 274 -4.24 -3.38 -30.26
CA ILE A 274 -5.39 -2.71 -30.88
C ILE A 274 -6.14 -3.68 -31.78
N ASP A 275 -7.47 -3.61 -31.73
CA ASP A 275 -8.32 -4.43 -32.58
C ASP A 275 -8.33 -3.93 -34.04
N PRO A 276 -8.46 -4.82 -35.04
CA PRO A 276 -8.54 -4.41 -36.45
C PRO A 276 -9.64 -3.40 -36.78
N SER A 277 -10.72 -3.33 -35.99
CA SER A 277 -11.75 -2.29 -36.14
C SER A 277 -11.28 -0.89 -35.73
N GLN A 278 -10.13 -0.76 -35.05
CA GLN A 278 -9.61 0.46 -34.43
C GLN A 278 -10.52 1.05 -33.34
N LEU A 279 -11.56 0.34 -32.90
CA LEU A 279 -12.55 0.83 -31.94
C LEU A 279 -12.23 0.51 -30.48
N TRP A 280 -11.29 -0.40 -30.21
CA TRP A 280 -10.86 -0.72 -28.85
C TRP A 280 -9.39 -1.18 -28.77
N ILE A 281 -8.79 -0.99 -27.60
CA ILE A 281 -7.40 -1.32 -27.29
C ILE A 281 -7.31 -2.06 -25.94
N ALA A 282 -6.21 -2.77 -25.75
CA ALA A 282 -5.81 -3.34 -24.46
C ALA A 282 -4.33 -3.03 -24.18
N LEU A 283 -4.05 -2.40 -23.04
CA LEU A 283 -2.68 -2.12 -22.62
C LEU A 283 -1.99 -3.39 -22.12
N VAL A 284 -0.72 -3.57 -22.46
CA VAL A 284 0.11 -4.65 -21.88
C VAL A 284 0.25 -4.44 -20.39
N ARG A 285 0.52 -3.20 -19.97
CA ARG A 285 0.54 -2.77 -18.57
C ARG A 285 -0.65 -1.85 -18.29
N PRO A 286 -1.57 -2.20 -17.37
CA PRO A 286 -2.67 -1.33 -16.97
C PRO A 286 -2.15 -0.01 -16.39
N LEU A 287 -2.96 1.05 -16.48
CA LEU A 287 -2.56 2.36 -15.97
C LEU A 287 -2.51 2.39 -14.45
N SER A 288 -1.62 3.21 -13.88
CA SER A 288 -1.62 3.59 -12.47
C SER A 288 -2.84 4.45 -12.14
N LEU A 289 -3.42 4.26 -10.95
CA LEU A 289 -4.67 4.94 -10.56
C LEU A 289 -4.38 6.39 -10.20
N ALA A 290 -3.19 6.67 -9.67
CA ALA A 290 -2.91 7.93 -8.99
C ALA A 290 -2.31 9.00 -9.92
N ASN A 291 -1.54 8.60 -10.94
CA ASN A 291 -0.61 9.52 -11.61
C ASN A 291 -0.36 9.21 -13.09
N GLU A 292 -1.25 8.48 -13.77
CA GLU A 292 -1.12 8.28 -15.22
C GLU A 292 -2.33 8.83 -15.96
N ARG A 293 -2.13 9.39 -17.15
CA ARG A 293 -3.21 9.77 -18.08
C ARG A 293 -2.95 9.09 -19.40
N LEU A 294 -4.01 8.62 -20.06
CA LEU A 294 -3.97 8.01 -21.38
C LEU A 294 -4.81 8.82 -22.35
N VAL A 295 -4.19 9.17 -23.47
CA VAL A 295 -4.85 9.89 -24.58
C VAL A 295 -4.61 9.16 -25.91
N ALA A 296 -5.48 9.42 -26.87
CA ALA A 296 -5.41 8.86 -28.21
C ALA A 296 -5.53 9.96 -29.27
N ALA A 297 -4.74 9.84 -30.33
CA ALA A 297 -4.93 10.61 -31.56
C ALA A 297 -5.02 9.62 -32.73
N TRP A 298 -5.74 9.97 -33.79
CA TRP A 298 -5.91 9.09 -34.94
C TRP A 298 -6.05 9.84 -36.26
N THR A 299 -5.71 9.13 -37.34
CA THR A 299 -5.99 9.58 -38.70
C THR A 299 -7.43 9.24 -39.10
N LEU A 300 -8.00 10.06 -39.98
CA LEU A 300 -9.34 9.89 -40.55
C LEU A 300 -9.22 9.59 -42.04
N ARG A 301 -10.21 8.93 -42.64
CA ARG A 301 -10.27 8.76 -44.10
C ARG A 301 -11.37 9.64 -44.68
N VAL A 302 -10.99 10.77 -45.26
CA VAL A 302 -11.93 11.73 -45.86
C VAL A 302 -11.71 11.75 -47.36
N GLY A 303 -12.76 11.50 -48.15
CA GLY A 303 -12.65 11.46 -49.61
C GLY A 303 -11.67 10.38 -50.12
N GLY A 304 -11.54 9.28 -49.36
CA GLY A 304 -10.69 8.14 -49.73
C GLY A 304 -9.20 8.28 -49.39
N ARG A 305 -8.76 9.37 -48.76
CA ARG A 305 -7.37 9.60 -48.33
C ARG A 305 -7.26 9.71 -46.82
N ASP A 306 -6.21 9.10 -46.27
CA ASP A 306 -5.89 9.22 -44.85
C ASP A 306 -5.40 10.65 -44.57
N THR A 307 -6.08 11.34 -43.66
CA THR A 307 -5.93 12.77 -43.38
C THR A 307 -5.92 13.00 -41.88
N VAL A 308 -5.04 13.88 -41.40
CA VAL A 308 -5.03 14.36 -40.02
C VAL A 308 -5.90 15.61 -39.95
N ILE A 309 -6.94 15.59 -39.13
CA ILE A 309 -7.77 16.77 -38.82
C ILE A 309 -7.71 16.97 -37.32
N ALA A 310 -6.88 17.92 -36.88
CA ALA A 310 -6.51 18.11 -35.48
C ALA A 310 -7.71 18.20 -34.53
N GLU A 311 -8.74 18.98 -34.89
CA GLU A 311 -9.94 19.17 -34.06
C GLU A 311 -10.87 17.95 -33.96
N LEU A 312 -10.72 16.98 -34.87
CA LEU A 312 -11.60 15.81 -34.95
C LEU A 312 -10.90 14.53 -34.51
N GLY A 313 -9.69 14.27 -35.01
CA GLY A 313 -8.90 13.07 -34.72
C GLY A 313 -7.70 13.30 -33.81
N GLY A 314 -7.33 14.55 -33.52
CA GLY A 314 -6.07 14.87 -32.85
C GLY A 314 -4.88 14.90 -33.80
N THR A 315 -3.67 15.03 -33.23
CA THR A 315 -2.39 15.13 -33.96
C THR A 315 -1.47 13.98 -33.54
N PRO A 316 -1.29 12.93 -34.35
CA PRO A 316 -0.50 11.74 -34.00
C PRO A 316 1.02 12.00 -34.11
N ASP A 317 1.51 13.01 -33.39
CA ASP A 317 2.90 13.47 -33.44
C ASP A 317 3.81 12.66 -32.52
N LEU A 318 5.11 12.65 -32.82
CA LEU A 318 6.15 11.96 -32.03
C LEU A 318 6.91 12.92 -31.11
N GLU A 319 6.92 14.19 -31.46
CA GLU A 319 7.69 15.22 -30.80
C GLU A 319 6.85 16.49 -30.64
N PHE A 320 7.18 17.29 -29.64
CA PHE A 320 6.59 18.60 -29.44
C PHE A 320 7.03 19.56 -30.54
N THR A 321 6.08 20.34 -31.07
CA THR A 321 6.36 21.42 -32.00
C THR A 321 5.76 22.72 -31.48
N ARG A 322 6.53 23.82 -31.52
CA ARG A 322 6.06 25.14 -31.03
C ARG A 322 5.11 25.84 -32.00
N ASP A 323 5.25 25.54 -33.29
CA ASP A 323 4.58 26.29 -34.35
C ASP A 323 3.13 25.82 -34.57
N HIS A 324 2.75 24.66 -34.04
CA HIS A 324 1.41 24.11 -34.21
C HIS A 324 0.89 23.49 -32.90
N PRO A 325 -0.35 23.80 -32.47
CA PRO A 325 -0.96 23.19 -31.31
C PRO A 325 -1.25 21.70 -31.58
N GLN A 326 -0.97 20.85 -30.59
CA GLN A 326 -1.18 19.41 -30.65
C GLN A 326 -2.42 19.03 -29.83
N TYR A 327 -3.24 18.12 -30.36
CA TYR A 327 -4.51 17.73 -29.77
C TYR A 327 -4.63 16.22 -29.63
N ALA A 328 -5.30 15.77 -28.57
CA ALA A 328 -5.62 14.35 -28.38
C ALA A 328 -6.96 14.18 -27.67
N HIS A 329 -7.55 13.00 -27.82
CA HIS A 329 -8.75 12.59 -27.11
C HIS A 329 -8.41 11.89 -25.80
N LEU A 330 -9.04 12.29 -24.70
CA LEU A 330 -8.87 11.63 -23.41
C LEU A 330 -9.48 10.22 -23.43
N LEU A 331 -8.69 9.19 -23.12
CA LEU A 331 -9.20 7.84 -22.88
C LEU A 331 -9.40 7.58 -21.39
N TRP A 332 -8.46 8.03 -20.56
CA TRP A 332 -8.52 7.82 -19.12
C TRP A 332 -7.64 8.79 -18.34
N GLU A 333 -8.11 9.23 -17.17
CA GLU A 333 -7.29 9.86 -16.14
C GLU A 333 -7.87 9.62 -14.73
N PRO A 334 -7.11 9.87 -13.65
CA PRO A 334 -7.55 9.58 -12.29
C PRO A 334 -8.80 10.36 -11.85
N GLY A 335 -9.08 11.50 -12.49
CA GLY A 335 -10.13 12.44 -12.08
C GLY A 335 -11.46 12.29 -12.79
N LEU A 336 -11.63 11.25 -13.61
CA LEU A 336 -12.86 11.07 -14.39
C LEU A 336 -14.06 10.77 -13.51
N GLU A 337 -15.07 11.60 -13.64
CA GLU A 337 -16.39 11.45 -13.03
C GLU A 337 -17.34 10.70 -13.98
N ALA A 338 -18.47 10.22 -13.45
CA ALA A 338 -19.38 9.35 -14.21
C ALA A 338 -20.11 10.05 -15.38
N ASP A 339 -20.21 11.37 -15.34
CA ASP A 339 -20.82 12.23 -16.36
C ASP A 339 -19.84 12.62 -17.48
N ASP A 340 -18.53 12.48 -17.25
CA ASP A 340 -17.51 12.77 -18.27
C ASP A 340 -17.68 11.85 -19.49
N PRO A 341 -17.62 12.37 -20.73
CA PRO A 341 -17.71 11.53 -21.94
C PRO A 341 -16.62 10.46 -22.03
N ALA A 342 -15.42 10.75 -21.48
CA ALA A 342 -14.31 9.80 -21.45
C ALA A 342 -14.54 8.63 -20.47
N PHE A 343 -15.43 8.77 -19.48
CA PHE A 343 -15.70 7.76 -18.47
C PHE A 343 -16.16 6.42 -19.07
N ARG A 344 -17.04 6.48 -20.08
CA ARG A 344 -17.56 5.28 -20.77
C ARG A 344 -16.52 4.55 -21.62
N ARG A 345 -15.33 5.14 -21.80
CA ARG A 345 -14.28 4.54 -22.63
C ARG A 345 -13.57 3.39 -21.92
N GLU A 346 -13.54 3.36 -20.59
CA GLU A 346 -13.04 2.18 -19.86
C GLU A 346 -14.01 1.00 -20.03
N ILE A 347 -13.52 -0.14 -20.54
CA ILE A 347 -14.34 -1.32 -20.76
C ILE A 347 -14.45 -2.12 -19.46
N ARG A 348 -15.65 -2.16 -18.88
CA ARG A 348 -15.96 -2.78 -17.58
C ARG A 348 -16.70 -4.12 -17.69
N SER A 349 -16.39 -4.87 -18.75
CA SER A 349 -17.00 -6.18 -19.02
C SER A 349 -15.98 -7.30 -19.20
N VAL A 350 -14.73 -7.05 -18.80
CA VAL A 350 -13.59 -7.95 -18.91
C VAL A 350 -13.11 -8.33 -17.51
N TYR A 351 -12.90 -9.63 -17.25
CA TYR A 351 -12.53 -10.16 -15.93
C TYR A 351 -11.30 -11.07 -16.03
N ARG A 352 -10.23 -10.77 -15.28
CA ARG A 352 -8.98 -11.54 -15.32
C ARG A 352 -9.08 -12.87 -14.57
N LEU A 353 -8.71 -13.97 -15.23
CA LEU A 353 -8.64 -15.32 -14.65
C LEU A 353 -7.24 -15.69 -14.15
N GLY A 354 -6.18 -15.27 -14.83
CA GLY A 354 -4.78 -15.58 -14.48
C GLY A 354 -3.85 -15.41 -15.68
N GLY A 355 -2.70 -16.08 -15.69
CA GLY A 355 -1.65 -15.93 -16.71
C GLY A 355 -1.49 -17.16 -17.62
N ASP A 356 -0.28 -17.30 -18.18
CA ASP A 356 0.13 -18.38 -19.11
C ASP A 356 0.06 -19.79 -18.50
N ASP A 357 -0.04 -19.91 -17.17
CA ASP A 357 -0.10 -21.18 -16.43
C ASP A 357 -1.47 -21.87 -16.51
N ILE A 358 -2.51 -21.15 -16.96
CA ILE A 358 -3.88 -21.66 -17.08
C ILE A 358 -4.03 -22.51 -18.36
N ARG A 359 -4.55 -23.72 -18.20
CA ARG A 359 -5.04 -24.53 -19.33
C ARG A 359 -6.42 -24.06 -19.78
N ARG A 360 -6.45 -23.25 -20.83
CA ARG A 360 -7.65 -22.62 -21.40
C ARG A 360 -8.81 -23.59 -21.61
N GLU A 361 -8.55 -24.78 -22.14
CA GLU A 361 -9.55 -25.80 -22.46
C GLU A 361 -10.26 -26.39 -21.23
N THR A 362 -9.69 -26.20 -20.04
CA THR A 362 -10.22 -26.75 -18.78
C THR A 362 -11.01 -25.73 -17.97
N VAL A 363 -11.08 -24.48 -18.46
CA VAL A 363 -11.83 -23.42 -17.79
C VAL A 363 -13.32 -23.74 -17.85
N ALA A 364 -13.89 -24.01 -16.68
CA ALA A 364 -15.33 -24.02 -16.46
C ALA A 364 -15.73 -22.80 -15.65
N LEU A 365 -16.91 -22.25 -15.96
CA LEU A 365 -17.45 -21.05 -15.32
C LEU A 365 -18.90 -21.28 -14.95
N ARG A 366 -19.27 -20.93 -13.71
CA ARG A 366 -20.65 -20.70 -13.29
C ARG A 366 -20.82 -19.24 -12.87
N ILE A 367 -22.02 -18.72 -13.03
CA ILE A 367 -22.40 -17.42 -12.47
C ILE A 367 -23.46 -17.66 -11.41
N VAL A 368 -23.22 -17.14 -10.22
CA VAL A 368 -24.11 -17.28 -9.07
C VAL A 368 -24.54 -15.93 -8.53
N ALA A 369 -25.75 -15.88 -7.97
CA ALA A 369 -26.29 -14.71 -7.28
C ALA A 369 -26.98 -15.14 -5.98
N GLY A 370 -27.13 -14.22 -5.03
CA GLY A 370 -27.84 -14.43 -3.77
C GLY A 370 -27.03 -14.06 -2.52
N THR A 371 -27.74 -13.64 -1.46
CA THR A 371 -27.19 -13.24 -0.15
C THR A 371 -27.20 -14.35 0.89
N SER A 372 -28.04 -15.38 0.71
CA SER A 372 -28.21 -16.53 1.62
C SER A 372 -27.73 -17.87 1.05
N GLY A 373 -27.04 -17.84 -0.09
CA GLY A 373 -26.50 -19.00 -0.78
C GLY A 373 -26.28 -18.73 -2.27
N ASP A 374 -25.49 -19.59 -2.93
CA ASP A 374 -25.13 -19.47 -4.34
C ASP A 374 -26.23 -20.09 -5.22
N GLN A 375 -26.97 -19.26 -5.96
CA GLN A 375 -27.95 -19.72 -6.95
C GLN A 375 -27.43 -19.55 -8.37
N GLU A 376 -27.34 -20.64 -9.13
CA GLU A 376 -26.92 -20.62 -10.55
C GLU A 376 -28.04 -20.24 -11.53
N LYS A 377 -29.29 -20.25 -11.06
CA LYS A 377 -30.48 -19.91 -11.83
C LYS A 377 -31.22 -18.73 -11.19
N PRO A 378 -31.74 -17.78 -11.98
CA PRO A 378 -32.62 -16.77 -11.45
C PRO A 378 -33.92 -17.37 -10.92
N PRO A 379 -34.50 -16.80 -9.85
CA PRO A 379 -35.81 -17.21 -9.38
C PRO A 379 -36.86 -17.12 -10.50
N GLY A 380 -37.59 -18.22 -10.74
CA GLY A 380 -38.65 -18.28 -11.75
C GLY A 380 -38.18 -18.42 -13.20
N LEU A 381 -36.88 -18.55 -13.47
CA LEU A 381 -36.33 -18.82 -14.80
C LEU A 381 -35.69 -20.22 -14.87
N ALA A 382 -35.87 -20.90 -16.01
CA ALA A 382 -35.27 -22.22 -16.24
C ALA A 382 -33.77 -22.15 -16.62
N ASN A 383 -33.38 -21.04 -17.25
CA ASN A 383 -32.05 -20.79 -17.79
C ASN A 383 -31.07 -20.44 -16.67
N THR A 384 -29.80 -20.82 -16.82
CA THR A 384 -28.73 -20.42 -15.89
C THR A 384 -28.31 -18.98 -16.14
N TYR A 385 -27.68 -18.33 -15.15
CA TYR A 385 -27.07 -17.01 -15.36
C TYR A 385 -26.00 -17.04 -16.46
N LEU A 386 -25.31 -18.17 -16.63
CA LEU A 386 -24.35 -18.38 -17.73
C LEU A 386 -25.00 -18.22 -19.11
N GLU A 387 -26.20 -18.77 -19.29
CA GLU A 387 -26.99 -18.63 -20.52
C GLU A 387 -27.55 -17.21 -20.67
N VAL A 388 -28.11 -16.65 -19.58
CA VAL A 388 -28.68 -15.29 -19.57
C VAL A 388 -27.64 -14.25 -19.98
N PHE A 389 -26.42 -14.36 -19.47
CA PHE A 389 -25.31 -13.47 -19.81
C PHE A 389 -24.54 -13.88 -21.08
N ARG A 390 -25.06 -14.84 -21.85
CA ARG A 390 -24.54 -15.26 -23.16
C ARG A 390 -23.08 -15.70 -23.14
N LEU A 391 -22.67 -16.34 -22.04
CA LEU A 391 -21.35 -16.95 -21.89
C LEU A 391 -21.37 -18.47 -22.13
N ALA A 392 -22.56 -19.05 -22.32
CA ALA A 392 -22.73 -20.46 -22.58
C ALA A 392 -22.49 -20.82 -24.05
N GLN A 393 -22.12 -22.07 -24.31
CA GLN A 393 -21.98 -22.60 -25.67
C GLN A 393 -23.33 -22.58 -26.41
N SER A 394 -23.29 -22.37 -27.73
CA SER A 394 -24.49 -22.38 -28.57
C SER A 394 -25.17 -23.75 -28.64
N THR A 395 -24.38 -24.83 -28.55
CA THR A 395 -24.83 -26.23 -28.60
C THR A 395 -25.20 -26.79 -27.22
N ASN A 396 -24.51 -26.34 -26.15
CA ASN A 396 -24.77 -26.77 -24.78
C ASN A 396 -24.81 -25.58 -23.83
N ARG A 397 -26.02 -25.15 -23.47
CA ARG A 397 -26.26 -23.95 -22.66
C ARG A 397 -25.88 -24.09 -21.18
N ALA A 398 -25.51 -25.30 -20.75
CA ALA A 398 -24.99 -25.55 -19.40
C ALA A 398 -23.46 -25.41 -19.30
N LEU A 399 -22.74 -25.35 -20.43
CA LEU A 399 -21.28 -25.28 -20.47
C LEU A 399 -20.79 -23.91 -20.91
N PHE A 400 -19.67 -23.48 -20.34
CA PHE A 400 -19.00 -22.22 -20.71
C PHE A 400 -18.37 -22.31 -22.10
N ASP A 401 -18.51 -21.25 -22.89
CA ASP A 401 -17.89 -21.11 -24.20
C ASP A 401 -16.45 -20.58 -24.07
N SER A 402 -15.55 -21.44 -23.61
CA SER A 402 -14.13 -21.11 -23.43
C SER A 402 -13.42 -20.73 -24.74
N ASP A 403 -13.95 -21.15 -25.89
CA ASP A 403 -13.36 -20.84 -27.19
C ASP A 403 -13.64 -19.41 -27.65
N ASN A 404 -14.85 -18.91 -27.43
CA ASN A 404 -15.24 -17.58 -27.88
C ASN A 404 -15.26 -16.51 -26.78
N ARG A 405 -15.29 -16.90 -25.50
CA ARG A 405 -15.43 -15.96 -24.36
C ARG A 405 -14.16 -15.80 -23.53
N LEU A 406 -13.10 -16.55 -23.84
CA LEU A 406 -11.76 -16.30 -23.30
C LEU A 406 -10.90 -15.57 -24.32
N TRP A 407 -10.43 -14.39 -23.92
CA TRP A 407 -9.45 -13.61 -24.66
C TRP A 407 -8.10 -13.63 -23.91
N PRO A 408 -6.95 -13.63 -24.59
CA PRO A 408 -6.77 -13.70 -26.05
C PRO A 408 -7.12 -15.06 -26.67
N ARG A 409 -7.72 -15.05 -27.86
CA ARG A 409 -7.98 -16.26 -28.69
C ARG A 409 -6.82 -16.47 -29.66
N ARG A 410 -6.61 -17.71 -30.12
CA ARG A 410 -5.49 -18.04 -31.03
C ARG A 410 -5.51 -17.27 -32.34
N GLN A 411 -6.70 -16.90 -32.83
CA GLN A 411 -6.90 -16.11 -34.03
C GLN A 411 -6.75 -14.59 -33.82
N ASP A 412 -6.70 -14.13 -32.56
CA ASP A 412 -6.57 -12.71 -32.30
C ASP A 412 -5.13 -12.25 -32.63
N PRO A 413 -4.93 -11.01 -33.12
CA PRO A 413 -3.61 -10.46 -33.45
C PRO A 413 -2.57 -10.49 -32.31
N ASN A 414 -2.99 -10.79 -31.08
CA ASN A 414 -2.12 -10.98 -29.91
C ASN A 414 -1.04 -12.06 -30.08
N PHE A 415 -1.23 -13.03 -30.98
CA PHE A 415 -0.32 -14.17 -31.18
C PHE A 415 0.51 -14.11 -32.49
N ASN A 416 0.45 -13.02 -33.26
CA ASN A 416 1.07 -12.96 -34.60
C ASN A 416 1.96 -11.73 -34.80
N LEU A 417 3.01 -11.58 -33.98
CA LEU A 417 4.02 -10.55 -34.14
C LEU A 417 5.43 -11.15 -34.37
N GLY A 418 5.62 -11.75 -35.56
CA GLY A 418 6.93 -11.76 -36.25
C GLY A 418 7.83 -13.01 -36.18
N ALA A 419 8.26 -13.41 -37.38
CA ALA A 419 9.42 -14.23 -37.76
C ALA A 419 9.33 -15.77 -37.62
N SER A 420 9.60 -16.40 -38.77
CA SER A 420 9.75 -17.84 -38.96
C SER A 420 10.69 -18.45 -37.92
N THR A 421 10.27 -19.59 -37.37
CA THR A 421 10.99 -20.46 -36.43
C THR A 421 10.95 -20.04 -34.96
N VAL A 422 10.20 -20.85 -34.18
CA VAL A 422 10.18 -20.99 -32.71
C VAL A 422 9.29 -20.02 -31.91
N SER A 423 8.13 -20.56 -31.50
CA SER A 423 7.12 -20.05 -30.55
C SER A 423 6.57 -18.64 -30.76
N ALA A 424 5.30 -18.53 -31.18
CA ALA A 424 4.53 -17.29 -31.11
C ALA A 424 4.45 -16.79 -29.65
N ALA A 425 5.23 -15.76 -29.32
CA ALA A 425 5.11 -15.07 -28.04
C ALA A 425 3.81 -14.24 -28.03
N SER A 426 2.96 -14.44 -27.03
CA SER A 426 1.78 -13.60 -26.81
C SER A 426 2.18 -12.23 -26.28
N LEU A 427 1.58 -11.17 -26.83
CA LEU A 427 1.78 -9.81 -26.34
C LEU A 427 1.20 -9.65 -24.92
N ILE A 428 -0.07 -10.03 -24.75
CA ILE A 428 -0.74 -10.13 -23.46
C ILE A 428 -0.88 -11.61 -23.12
N ARG A 429 -0.29 -11.97 -21.97
CA ARG A 429 -0.18 -13.33 -21.41
C ARG A 429 -1.30 -13.69 -20.44
N ASP A 430 -2.00 -12.67 -19.96
CA ASP A 430 -3.15 -12.84 -19.08
C ASP A 430 -4.35 -13.41 -19.86
N VAL A 431 -5.14 -14.25 -19.20
CA VAL A 431 -6.40 -14.81 -19.74
C VAL A 431 -7.58 -14.10 -19.08
N PHE A 432 -8.56 -13.69 -19.89
CA PHE A 432 -9.73 -12.92 -19.44
C PHE A 432 -11.04 -13.53 -19.93
N ILE A 433 -12.05 -13.51 -19.06
CA ILE A 433 -13.45 -13.71 -19.45
C ILE A 433 -13.98 -12.38 -20.00
N VAL A 434 -14.58 -12.42 -21.18
CA VAL A 434 -15.16 -11.24 -21.84
C VAL A 434 -16.64 -11.46 -22.11
N PHE A 435 -17.48 -10.57 -21.58
CA PHE A 435 -18.91 -10.61 -21.85
C PHE A 435 -19.26 -10.00 -23.21
N PRO A 436 -20.28 -10.52 -23.92
CA PRO A 436 -20.78 -9.96 -25.17
C PRO A 436 -21.67 -8.72 -24.96
N SER A 437 -21.26 -7.83 -24.06
CA SER A 437 -21.88 -6.55 -23.74
C SER A 437 -20.86 -5.73 -22.96
N ALA A 438 -20.82 -4.42 -23.14
CA ALA A 438 -20.01 -3.49 -22.36
C ALA A 438 -20.57 -3.31 -20.93
N GLU A 439 -21.87 -3.54 -20.74
CA GLU A 439 -22.55 -3.42 -19.45
C GLU A 439 -23.37 -4.69 -19.13
N PRO A 440 -22.75 -5.88 -19.01
CA PRO A 440 -23.49 -7.15 -18.91
C PRO A 440 -24.49 -7.18 -17.75
N PHE A 441 -24.14 -6.59 -16.61
CA PHE A 441 -24.97 -6.61 -15.42
C PHE A 441 -25.97 -5.45 -15.33
N SER A 442 -25.98 -4.51 -16.29
CA SER A 442 -26.90 -3.38 -16.25
C SER A 442 -28.28 -3.72 -16.82
N ARG A 443 -29.30 -2.95 -16.44
CA ARG A 443 -30.66 -3.07 -16.97
C ARG A 443 -30.72 -2.77 -18.47
N ARG A 444 -29.77 -1.97 -18.97
CA ARG A 444 -29.61 -1.65 -20.40
C ARG A 444 -28.84 -2.72 -21.17
N GLY A 445 -28.07 -3.55 -20.48
CA GLY A 445 -27.29 -4.64 -21.05
C GLY A 445 -28.03 -5.96 -21.02
N LEU A 446 -27.37 -7.01 -20.50
CA LEU A 446 -27.89 -8.37 -20.52
C LEU A 446 -28.81 -8.68 -19.32
N ALA A 447 -28.81 -7.86 -18.27
CA ALA A 447 -29.74 -7.96 -17.13
C ALA A 447 -31.07 -7.21 -17.37
N PHE A 448 -31.55 -7.14 -18.62
CA PHE A 448 -32.74 -6.38 -19.00
C PHE A 448 -34.05 -6.95 -18.44
N ALA A 449 -34.14 -8.27 -18.23
CA ALA A 449 -35.35 -8.92 -17.74
C ALA A 449 -35.69 -8.47 -16.31
N PRO A 450 -36.95 -8.12 -15.99
CA PRO A 450 -37.33 -7.64 -14.65
C PRO A 450 -37.07 -8.63 -13.50
N THR A 451 -37.03 -9.93 -13.80
CA THR A 451 -36.73 -11.01 -12.85
C THR A 451 -35.25 -11.06 -12.45
N LEU A 452 -34.37 -10.36 -13.18
CA LEU A 452 -32.94 -10.26 -12.88
C LEU A 452 -32.66 -9.01 -12.05
N VAL A 453 -31.74 -9.14 -11.09
CA VAL A 453 -31.21 -8.01 -10.32
C VAL A 453 -30.16 -7.29 -11.17
N ALA A 454 -30.45 -6.09 -11.66
CA ALA A 454 -29.47 -5.30 -12.39
C ALA A 454 -28.49 -4.58 -11.45
N ASN A 455 -27.21 -4.51 -11.83
CA ASN A 455 -26.16 -3.75 -11.18
C ASN A 455 -25.67 -2.59 -12.05
N ASP A 456 -26.48 -1.54 -12.18
CA ASP A 456 -26.11 -0.36 -12.97
C ASP A 456 -24.95 0.44 -12.33
N THR A 457 -24.70 0.25 -11.03
CA THR A 457 -23.75 1.05 -10.26
C THR A 457 -22.30 0.84 -10.71
N ILE A 458 -21.94 -0.37 -11.15
CA ILE A 458 -20.59 -0.68 -11.69
C ILE A 458 -20.21 0.28 -12.84
N TYR A 459 -21.19 0.69 -13.65
CA TYR A 459 -20.99 1.51 -14.85
C TYR A 459 -21.27 3.00 -14.61
N ARG A 460 -21.47 3.41 -13.36
CA ARG A 460 -21.68 4.81 -12.95
C ARG A 460 -20.85 5.22 -11.74
N THR A 461 -20.03 4.31 -11.22
CA THR A 461 -19.15 4.58 -10.08
C THR A 461 -17.74 4.91 -10.60
N PRO A 462 -17.15 6.07 -10.25
CA PRO A 462 -15.79 6.41 -10.66
C PRO A 462 -14.76 5.31 -10.31
N ALA A 463 -13.70 5.21 -11.11
CA ALA A 463 -12.68 4.14 -10.98
C ALA A 463 -12.05 4.13 -9.57
N GLU A 464 -11.88 5.30 -8.97
CA GLU A 464 -11.40 5.44 -7.60
C GLU A 464 -12.27 4.66 -6.60
N TYR A 465 -13.60 4.72 -6.71
CA TYR A 465 -14.52 4.01 -5.83
C TYR A 465 -14.64 2.53 -6.19
N LEU A 466 -14.79 2.22 -7.48
CA LEU A 466 -15.07 0.86 -7.97
C LEU A 466 -13.99 -0.16 -7.56
N TYR A 467 -12.73 0.26 -7.56
CA TYR A 467 -11.59 -0.62 -7.27
C TYR A 467 -11.11 -0.56 -5.81
N SER A 468 -11.90 0.07 -4.94
CA SER A 468 -11.54 0.30 -3.53
C SER A 468 -12.43 -0.49 -2.58
N ALA A 469 -12.14 -0.45 -1.28
CA ALA A 469 -13.01 -1.01 -0.25
C ALA A 469 -14.41 -0.35 -0.15
N GLN A 470 -14.65 0.77 -0.84
CA GLN A 470 -15.98 1.40 -0.91
C GLN A 470 -16.68 1.12 -2.26
N HIS A 471 -16.28 0.05 -2.95
CA HIS A 471 -16.95 -0.41 -4.16
C HIS A 471 -18.45 -0.61 -3.91
N PRO A 472 -19.31 -0.52 -4.93
CA PRO A 472 -20.72 -0.82 -4.79
C PRO A 472 -20.94 -2.29 -4.40
N GLN A 473 -22.11 -2.58 -3.84
CA GLN A 473 -22.47 -3.95 -3.49
C GLN A 473 -22.38 -4.88 -4.72
N SER A 474 -21.84 -6.08 -4.49
CA SER A 474 -21.81 -7.14 -5.49
C SER A 474 -23.11 -7.94 -5.48
N PHE A 475 -23.69 -8.19 -6.66
CA PHE A 475 -24.86 -9.04 -6.81
C PHE A 475 -24.52 -10.38 -7.49
N TYR A 476 -23.56 -10.36 -8.42
CA TYR A 476 -23.12 -11.54 -9.16
C TYR A 476 -21.68 -11.93 -8.80
N ARG A 477 -21.45 -13.24 -8.74
CA ARG A 477 -20.13 -13.85 -8.58
C ARG A 477 -19.88 -14.83 -9.71
N LEU A 478 -18.75 -14.66 -10.37
CA LEU A 478 -18.20 -15.57 -11.36
C LEU A 478 -17.33 -16.58 -10.61
N VAL A 479 -17.72 -17.85 -10.62
CA VAL A 479 -16.94 -18.92 -9.99
C VAL A 479 -16.33 -19.76 -11.10
N ALA A 480 -15.02 -19.59 -11.29
CA ALA A 480 -14.25 -20.26 -12.31
C ALA A 480 -13.42 -21.40 -11.69
N THR A 481 -13.35 -22.53 -12.40
CA THR A 481 -12.46 -23.64 -12.08
C THR A 481 -11.64 -23.97 -13.32
N TYR A 482 -10.34 -24.16 -13.15
CA TYR A 482 -9.44 -24.44 -14.27
C TYR A 482 -8.22 -25.23 -13.78
N GLU A 483 -7.58 -25.97 -14.67
CA GLU A 483 -6.28 -26.58 -14.39
C GLU A 483 -5.18 -25.52 -14.56
N SER A 484 -4.35 -25.35 -13.53
CA SER A 484 -3.11 -24.56 -13.61
C SER A 484 -1.91 -25.49 -13.49
N SER A 485 -0.90 -25.31 -14.35
CA SER A 485 0.32 -26.11 -14.32
C SER A 485 1.20 -25.71 -13.13
N GLY A 486 1.15 -26.47 -12.05
CA GLY A 486 2.00 -26.27 -10.87
C GLY A 486 3.39 -26.90 -10.97
N SER A 487 3.82 -27.39 -12.14
CA SER A 487 5.10 -28.09 -12.31
C SER A 487 5.54 -28.15 -13.77
N THR A 488 6.86 -28.03 -13.98
CA THR A 488 7.52 -28.08 -15.28
C THR A 488 7.76 -29.52 -15.78
N SER A 489 7.68 -30.54 -14.91
CA SER A 489 7.98 -31.95 -15.24
C SER A 489 6.80 -32.90 -14.97
N PRO A 490 6.56 -33.91 -15.84
CA PRO A 490 5.63 -35.00 -15.56
C PRO A 490 5.93 -35.68 -14.22
N GLY A 491 4.88 -35.98 -13.44
CA GLY A 491 5.01 -36.65 -12.14
C GLY A 491 5.57 -35.82 -10.97
N THR A 492 5.99 -34.57 -11.20
CA THR A 492 6.44 -33.66 -10.12
C THR A 492 5.32 -32.70 -9.72
N ILE A 493 5.18 -32.46 -8.43
CA ILE A 493 4.20 -31.57 -7.78
C ILE A 493 4.99 -30.49 -7.04
N ALA A 494 4.84 -29.22 -7.38
CA ALA A 494 5.36 -28.15 -6.53
C ALA A 494 4.32 -27.76 -5.48
N LEU A 495 4.76 -27.61 -4.25
CA LEU A 495 3.95 -27.19 -3.12
C LEU A 495 4.06 -25.68 -2.98
N ALA A 496 3.03 -25.06 -2.40
CA ALA A 496 3.00 -23.61 -2.22
C ALA A 496 3.95 -23.13 -1.09
N THR A 497 4.83 -24.00 -0.59
CA THR A 497 5.78 -23.74 0.48
C THR A 497 7.05 -24.53 0.26
N SER A 498 8.19 -23.95 0.62
CA SER A 498 9.50 -24.60 0.72
C SER A 498 9.87 -24.95 2.16
N GLN A 499 8.97 -24.72 3.13
CA GLN A 499 9.24 -24.89 4.56
C GLN A 499 8.55 -26.10 5.15
N ILE A 500 8.62 -27.21 4.43
CA ILE A 500 7.94 -28.44 4.82
C ILE A 500 8.78 -29.16 5.85
N ARG A 501 8.15 -29.57 6.95
CA ARG A 501 8.85 -30.40 7.92
C ARG A 501 9.13 -31.79 7.34
N PRO A 502 10.39 -32.28 7.42
CA PRO A 502 10.73 -33.64 7.06
C PRO A 502 9.88 -34.70 7.78
N GLY A 503 9.21 -35.56 7.00
CA GLY A 503 8.38 -36.67 7.49
C GLY A 503 6.99 -36.28 7.99
N SER A 504 6.54 -35.03 7.78
CA SER A 504 5.18 -34.60 8.10
C SER A 504 4.17 -34.91 6.98
N GLU A 505 4.66 -35.25 5.78
CA GLU A 505 3.82 -35.40 4.61
C GLU A 505 3.01 -36.71 4.63
N ARG A 506 1.73 -36.62 4.24
CA ARG A 506 0.84 -37.75 4.03
C ARG A 506 0.10 -37.59 2.71
N LEU A 507 0.35 -38.52 1.79
CA LEU A 507 -0.25 -38.52 0.46
C LEU A 507 -1.30 -39.62 0.35
N THR A 508 -2.46 -39.29 -0.21
CA THR A 508 -3.57 -40.23 -0.45
C THR A 508 -4.14 -40.07 -1.84
N ILE A 509 -4.28 -41.17 -2.58
CA ILE A 509 -4.97 -41.22 -3.87
C ILE A 509 -6.21 -42.08 -3.71
N GLU A 510 -7.41 -41.51 -3.91
CA GLU A 510 -8.68 -42.24 -3.82
C GLU A 510 -8.83 -43.09 -2.54
N GLY A 511 -8.27 -42.62 -1.42
CA GLY A 511 -8.27 -43.32 -0.13
C GLY A 511 -7.11 -44.29 0.10
N ARG A 512 -6.27 -44.60 -0.91
CA ARG A 512 -5.00 -45.34 -0.72
C ARG A 512 -3.90 -44.38 -0.27
N VAL A 513 -3.30 -44.64 0.89
CA VAL A 513 -2.11 -43.93 1.35
C VAL A 513 -0.89 -44.35 0.52
N LEU A 514 -0.13 -43.38 0.02
CA LEU A 514 1.11 -43.61 -0.71
C LEU A 514 2.29 -43.75 0.25
N THR A 515 3.28 -44.56 -0.12
CA THR A 515 4.47 -44.82 0.70
C THR A 515 5.70 -44.09 0.14
N ARG A 516 6.43 -43.36 0.99
CA ARG A 516 7.67 -42.66 0.61
C ARG A 516 8.75 -43.64 0.15
N HIS A 517 9.53 -43.24 -0.86
CA HIS A 517 10.56 -44.02 -1.55
C HIS A 517 10.05 -45.24 -2.34
N VAL A 518 8.74 -45.51 -2.33
CA VAL A 518 8.11 -46.58 -3.11
C VAL A 518 7.18 -45.97 -4.15
N ASP A 519 6.21 -45.17 -3.69
CA ASP A 519 5.23 -44.48 -4.54
C ASP A 519 5.67 -43.04 -4.89
N TYR A 520 6.42 -42.36 -4.01
CA TYR A 520 6.86 -40.97 -4.20
C TYR A 520 8.16 -40.63 -3.46
N GLU A 521 8.83 -39.57 -3.89
CA GLU A 521 9.91 -38.85 -3.21
C GLU A 521 9.51 -37.41 -2.96
N ILE A 522 10.08 -36.78 -1.94
CA ILE A 522 9.84 -35.38 -1.60
C ILE A 522 11.17 -34.68 -1.35
N ASP A 523 11.32 -33.50 -1.94
CA ASP A 523 12.38 -32.55 -1.66
C ASP A 523 11.80 -31.49 -0.73
N TYR A 524 12.27 -31.49 0.52
CA TYR A 524 11.76 -30.60 1.56
C TYR A 524 12.26 -29.16 1.39
N ASP A 525 13.43 -28.97 0.77
CA ASP A 525 14.05 -27.65 0.59
C ASP A 525 13.42 -26.91 -0.61
N LEU A 526 13.12 -27.66 -1.68
CA LEU A 526 12.46 -27.13 -2.87
C LEU A 526 10.93 -27.16 -2.76
N GLY A 527 10.39 -27.88 -1.76
CA GLY A 527 8.95 -28.05 -1.62
C GLY A 527 8.33 -28.82 -2.78
N THR A 528 9.02 -29.84 -3.30
CA THR A 528 8.54 -30.60 -4.46
C THR A 528 8.35 -32.08 -4.16
N VAL A 529 7.30 -32.68 -4.71
CA VAL A 529 7.05 -34.13 -4.60
C VAL A 529 7.16 -34.76 -5.99
N ARG A 530 7.98 -35.79 -6.12
CA ARG A 530 8.14 -36.59 -7.34
C ARG A 530 7.46 -37.95 -7.17
N LEU A 531 6.46 -38.25 -7.98
CA LEU A 531 5.82 -39.57 -8.00
C LEU A 531 6.72 -40.57 -8.73
N LEU A 532 7.07 -41.68 -8.07
CA LEU A 532 7.98 -42.70 -8.61
C LEU A 532 7.26 -43.69 -9.54
N THR A 533 5.96 -43.91 -9.30
CA THR A 533 5.08 -44.75 -10.12
C THR A 533 4.13 -43.92 -10.97
N ALA A 534 4.62 -42.81 -11.53
CA ALA A 534 3.82 -41.88 -12.32
C ALA A 534 3.12 -42.57 -13.50
N ASP A 535 3.78 -43.50 -14.21
CA ASP A 535 3.21 -44.15 -15.40
C ASP A 535 2.02 -45.07 -15.10
N SER A 536 2.00 -45.73 -13.95
CA SER A 536 0.89 -46.62 -13.53
C SER A 536 -0.20 -45.88 -12.75
N LEU A 537 0.15 -44.79 -12.04
CA LEU A 537 -0.79 -43.95 -11.30
C LEU A 537 -1.46 -42.87 -12.14
N ALA A 538 -0.84 -42.44 -13.25
CA ALA A 538 -1.32 -41.36 -14.12
C ALA A 538 -1.99 -41.83 -15.43
N ALA A 539 -2.20 -43.14 -15.61
CA ALA A 539 -2.87 -43.70 -16.79
C ALA A 539 -4.32 -43.21 -16.96
N ARG A 540 -4.93 -42.68 -15.90
CA ARG A 540 -6.22 -41.97 -15.88
C ARG A 540 -6.13 -40.79 -14.90
N PRO A 541 -6.94 -39.72 -15.06
CA PRO A 541 -6.98 -38.63 -14.10
C PRO A 541 -7.42 -39.13 -12.72
N ARG A 542 -6.60 -38.94 -11.67
CA ARG A 542 -6.92 -39.34 -10.29
C ARG A 542 -6.68 -38.20 -9.30
N ARG A 543 -7.51 -38.13 -8.25
CA ARG A 543 -7.40 -37.11 -7.19
C ARG A 543 -6.39 -37.55 -6.13
N LEU A 544 -5.34 -36.74 -5.97
CA LEU A 544 -4.35 -36.83 -4.89
C LEU A 544 -4.65 -35.78 -3.83
N THR A 545 -4.83 -36.20 -2.59
CA THR A 545 -4.86 -35.32 -1.42
C THR A 545 -3.56 -35.46 -0.67
N MET A 546 -2.91 -34.32 -0.40
CA MET A 546 -1.66 -34.24 0.33
C MET A 546 -1.84 -33.38 1.57
N GLN A 547 -1.38 -33.90 2.71
CA GLN A 547 -1.33 -33.20 3.99
C GLN A 547 0.13 -33.04 4.41
N TYR A 548 0.54 -31.91 4.95
CA TYR A 548 1.89 -31.70 5.48
C TYR A 548 1.94 -30.59 6.52
N GLU A 549 2.98 -30.57 7.36
CA GLU A 549 3.24 -29.46 8.28
C GLU A 549 4.23 -28.47 7.67
N GLU A 550 3.94 -27.18 7.75
CA GLU A 550 4.84 -26.10 7.32
C GLU A 550 5.18 -25.14 8.47
N ASN A 551 6.37 -24.54 8.40
CA ASN A 551 6.72 -23.38 9.22
C ASN A 551 6.13 -22.12 8.59
N PRO A 552 5.21 -21.37 9.25
CA PRO A 552 4.67 -20.15 8.66
C PRO A 552 5.69 -19.01 8.76
N LEU A 553 5.80 -18.23 7.69
CA LEU A 553 6.70 -17.08 7.55
C LEU A 553 6.37 -15.91 8.50
N PHE A 554 5.14 -15.83 9.06
CA PHE A 554 4.70 -14.73 9.91
C PHE A 554 3.86 -15.20 11.12
N THR A 555 4.30 -14.77 12.31
CA THR A 555 3.72 -14.89 13.66
C THR A 555 3.16 -16.26 14.06
N SER A 556 3.96 -17.05 14.80
CA SER A 556 3.43 -18.17 15.57
C SER A 556 2.79 -17.66 16.87
N VAL A 557 1.52 -17.94 17.10
CA VAL A 557 0.87 -17.73 18.40
C VAL A 557 1.49 -18.75 19.36
N PRO A 558 2.21 -18.32 20.43
CA PRO A 558 2.82 -19.23 21.38
C PRO A 558 1.81 -20.24 21.91
N THR A 559 1.98 -21.52 21.54
CA THR A 559 1.07 -22.60 21.93
C THR A 559 1.77 -23.52 22.92
N SER A 560 1.32 -23.53 24.17
CA SER A 560 1.78 -24.47 25.18
C SER A 560 1.05 -25.80 25.06
N VAL A 561 1.79 -26.89 25.12
CA VAL A 561 1.33 -28.27 24.97
C VAL A 561 1.71 -29.07 26.21
N ALA A 562 0.75 -29.79 26.78
CA ALA A 562 0.99 -30.79 27.82
C ALA A 562 0.29 -32.10 27.43
N GLY A 563 0.96 -33.23 27.52
CA GLY A 563 0.39 -34.51 27.09
C GLY A 563 0.89 -35.69 27.91
N LEU A 564 0.10 -36.76 27.94
CA LEU A 564 0.38 -38.00 28.63
C LEU A 564 -0.15 -39.18 27.82
N THR A 565 0.66 -40.21 27.65
CA THR A 565 0.28 -41.53 27.17
C THR A 565 0.59 -42.61 28.19
N ALA A 566 -0.28 -43.60 28.28
CA ALA A 566 -0.12 -44.79 29.09
C ALA A 566 -0.56 -46.00 28.25
N GLU A 567 0.34 -46.96 28.01
CA GLU A 567 0.11 -48.16 27.20
C GLU A 567 0.37 -49.40 28.07
N TRP A 568 -0.66 -50.20 28.28
CA TRP A 568 -0.55 -51.51 28.91
C TRP A 568 -0.35 -52.58 27.84
N LEU A 569 0.76 -53.31 27.94
CA LEU A 569 1.12 -54.42 27.07
C LEU A 569 0.68 -55.75 27.69
N PHE A 570 -0.15 -56.49 26.95
CA PHE A 570 -0.58 -57.84 27.28
C PHE A 570 0.01 -58.84 26.28
N SER A 571 0.03 -60.12 26.62
CA SER A 571 0.44 -61.19 25.70
C SER A 571 -0.44 -61.30 24.45
N PHE A 572 -1.66 -60.76 24.52
CA PHE A 572 -2.66 -60.77 23.46
C PHE A 572 -2.91 -59.37 22.85
N GLY A 573 -2.08 -58.35 23.11
CA GLY A 573 -2.24 -57.03 22.51
C GLY A 573 -1.94 -55.86 23.44
N SER A 574 -2.46 -54.68 23.14
CA SER A 574 -2.26 -53.47 23.95
C SER A 574 -3.53 -52.67 24.19
N LEU A 575 -3.55 -51.96 25.30
CA LEU A 575 -4.53 -50.93 25.64
C LEU A 575 -3.79 -49.63 25.90
N SER A 576 -4.17 -48.53 25.26
CA SER A 576 -3.52 -47.23 25.40
C SER A 576 -4.51 -46.14 25.78
N LEU A 577 -4.12 -45.30 26.72
CA LEU A 577 -4.76 -44.03 27.08
C LEU A 577 -3.86 -42.90 26.58
N THR A 578 -4.43 -41.91 25.90
CA THR A 578 -3.74 -40.69 25.49
C THR A 578 -4.54 -39.48 25.95
N ALA A 579 -3.89 -38.48 26.54
CA ALA A 579 -4.47 -37.20 26.90
C ALA A 579 -3.53 -36.06 26.51
N MET A 580 -4.09 -34.94 26.05
CA MET A 580 -3.35 -33.79 25.56
C MET A 580 -4.12 -32.50 25.84
N SER A 581 -3.42 -31.46 26.26
CA SER A 581 -3.92 -30.10 26.44
C SER A 581 -3.06 -29.16 25.62
N GLN A 582 -3.70 -28.26 24.88
CA GLN A 582 -3.07 -27.17 24.13
C GLN A 582 -3.65 -25.84 24.61
N ARG A 583 -2.80 -24.81 24.73
CA ARG A 583 -3.20 -23.45 25.14
C ARG A 583 -2.39 -22.41 24.39
N GLN A 584 -3.06 -21.53 23.66
CA GLN A 584 -2.48 -20.40 22.96
C GLN A 584 -2.47 -19.13 23.83
N ARG A 585 -1.52 -18.24 23.59
CA ARG A 585 -1.49 -16.88 24.17
C ARG A 585 -1.36 -15.85 23.07
N THR A 586 -2.10 -14.75 23.21
CA THR A 586 -2.02 -13.60 22.30
C THR A 586 -1.20 -12.48 22.93
N ASN A 587 -0.46 -11.75 22.10
CA ASN A 587 0.26 -10.54 22.52
C ASN A 587 -0.63 -9.28 22.35
N PHE A 588 -1.81 -9.42 21.76
CA PHE A 588 -2.76 -8.32 21.62
C PHE A 588 -3.50 -8.08 22.94
N THR A 589 -3.55 -6.83 23.39
CA THR A 589 -4.43 -6.41 24.49
C THR A 589 -5.91 -6.46 24.12
N ARG A 590 -6.23 -6.22 22.83
CA ARG A 590 -7.55 -6.39 22.21
C ARG A 590 -7.41 -7.26 20.94
N PRO A 591 -7.51 -8.60 21.03
CA PRO A 591 -7.28 -9.47 19.88
C PRO A 591 -8.41 -9.35 18.85
N PRO A 592 -8.10 -9.16 17.55
CA PRO A 592 -9.12 -9.17 16.50
C PRO A 592 -9.68 -10.59 16.28
N LEU A 593 -10.85 -10.69 15.66
CA LEU A 593 -11.48 -11.96 15.31
C LEU A 593 -10.55 -12.84 14.45
N GLY A 594 -10.35 -14.09 14.87
CA GLY A 594 -9.41 -15.04 14.27
C GLY A 594 -8.03 -15.07 14.94
N PHE A 595 -7.74 -14.11 15.82
CA PHE A 595 -6.50 -14.04 16.61
C PHE A 595 -6.76 -14.19 18.12
N GLU A 596 -7.97 -14.64 18.50
CA GLU A 596 -8.27 -14.98 19.88
C GLU A 596 -7.46 -16.20 20.35
N PRO A 597 -6.96 -16.20 21.59
CA PRO A 597 -6.24 -17.34 22.12
C PRO A 597 -7.17 -18.54 22.25
N GLN A 598 -6.82 -19.68 21.66
CA GLN A 598 -7.60 -20.91 21.76
C GLN A 598 -6.94 -21.92 22.73
N ALA A 599 -7.76 -22.76 23.34
CA ALA A 599 -7.30 -23.88 24.15
C ALA A 599 -8.11 -25.14 23.81
N SER A 600 -7.50 -26.31 23.90
CA SER A 600 -8.20 -27.56 23.66
C SER A 600 -7.67 -28.64 24.60
N VAL A 601 -8.55 -29.57 24.97
CA VAL A 601 -8.16 -30.80 25.66
C VAL A 601 -8.71 -31.97 24.86
N VAL A 602 -7.83 -32.87 24.43
CA VAL A 602 -8.18 -34.10 23.72
C VAL A 602 -7.76 -35.28 24.58
N ALA A 603 -8.63 -36.27 24.74
CA ALA A 603 -8.28 -37.51 25.43
C ALA A 603 -8.96 -38.69 24.75
N GLY A 604 -8.35 -39.87 24.83
CA GLY A 604 -8.97 -41.07 24.30
C GLY A 604 -8.26 -42.35 24.67
N LEU A 605 -8.94 -43.45 24.36
CA LEU A 605 -8.60 -44.82 24.67
C LEU A 605 -8.54 -45.61 23.36
N SER A 606 -7.49 -46.39 23.15
CA SER A 606 -7.34 -47.30 22.01
C SER A 606 -6.97 -48.69 22.48
N ALA A 607 -7.61 -49.72 21.94
CA ALA A 607 -7.30 -51.13 22.21
C ALA A 607 -6.99 -51.83 20.89
N ALA A 608 -5.91 -52.60 20.86
CA ALA A 608 -5.54 -53.46 19.74
C ALA A 608 -5.18 -54.84 20.28
N MET A 609 -6.12 -55.78 20.19
CA MET A 609 -6.03 -57.12 20.77
C MET A 609 -6.13 -58.19 19.69
N GLY A 610 -5.33 -59.25 19.81
CA GLY A 610 -5.27 -60.36 18.88
C GLY A 610 -5.16 -61.70 19.61
N TRP A 611 -6.07 -62.62 19.31
CA TRP A 611 -6.07 -63.97 19.87
C TRP A 611 -5.93 -65.02 18.77
N ASN A 612 -5.02 -65.97 18.98
CA ASN A 612 -4.88 -67.15 18.12
C ASN A 612 -5.94 -68.18 18.48
N LEU A 613 -6.92 -68.38 17.60
CA LEU A 613 -8.04 -69.30 17.78
C LEU A 613 -7.70 -70.70 17.24
N GLY A 614 -6.63 -71.32 17.75
CA GLY A 614 -6.19 -72.64 17.29
C GLY A 614 -7.23 -73.76 17.47
N GLY A 615 -8.22 -73.58 18.34
CA GLY A 615 -9.38 -74.46 18.45
C GLY A 615 -10.36 -74.34 17.27
N LEU A 616 -10.54 -73.12 16.75
CA LEU A 616 -11.41 -72.83 15.60
C LEU A 616 -10.81 -73.37 14.30
N SER A 617 -9.50 -73.17 14.07
CA SER A 617 -8.80 -73.74 12.91
C SER A 617 -8.98 -75.27 12.85
N ARG A 618 -8.82 -75.94 14.00
CA ARG A 618 -8.99 -77.40 14.12
C ARG A 618 -10.44 -77.84 13.95
N ALA A 619 -11.41 -77.06 14.42
CA ALA A 619 -12.83 -77.36 14.28
C ALA A 619 -13.32 -77.18 12.83
N LEU A 620 -12.82 -76.17 12.11
CA LEU A 620 -13.13 -75.91 10.70
C LEU A 620 -12.51 -76.97 9.79
N ALA A 621 -11.25 -77.34 10.01
CA ALA A 621 -10.56 -78.39 9.24
C ALA A 621 -11.25 -79.77 9.36
N ARG A 622 -11.91 -80.07 10.48
CA ARG A 622 -12.62 -81.34 10.70
C ARG A 622 -14.05 -81.38 10.13
N ARG A 623 -14.67 -80.23 9.87
CA ARG A 623 -16.10 -80.15 9.49
C ARG A 623 -16.35 -79.81 8.01
N LEU A 624 -15.33 -79.41 7.25
CA LEU A 624 -15.45 -79.06 5.83
C LEU A 624 -14.66 -80.07 4.96
N PRO A 625 -15.31 -81.05 4.28
CA PRO A 625 -14.64 -82.23 3.72
C PRO A 625 -13.71 -82.01 2.50
N LEU A 626 -13.36 -80.78 2.13
CA LEU A 626 -12.61 -80.45 0.92
C LEU A 626 -11.60 -79.29 1.10
N VAL A 627 -11.30 -78.88 2.35
CA VAL A 627 -10.40 -77.75 2.63
C VAL A 627 -9.29 -78.18 3.62
N ASP A 628 -8.13 -78.55 3.08
CA ASP A 628 -6.90 -78.77 3.86
C ASP A 628 -6.21 -77.43 4.14
N SER A 629 -6.70 -76.68 5.13
CA SER A 629 -6.03 -75.47 5.59
C SER A 629 -5.61 -75.59 7.06
N LEU A 630 -4.30 -75.78 7.25
CA LEU A 630 -3.60 -75.69 8.55
C LEU A 630 -3.30 -74.24 8.96
N ALA A 631 -3.84 -73.25 8.21
CA ALA A 631 -3.58 -71.85 8.50
C ALA A 631 -4.16 -71.46 9.88
N PRO A 632 -3.37 -70.78 10.74
CA PRO A 632 -3.83 -70.36 12.05
C PRO A 632 -4.96 -69.34 11.93
N SER A 633 -6.11 -69.62 12.54
CA SER A 633 -7.21 -68.66 12.70
C SER A 633 -6.83 -67.65 13.78
N ARG A 634 -6.99 -66.37 13.48
CA ARG A 634 -6.71 -65.25 14.37
C ARG A 634 -7.95 -64.35 14.45
N PHE A 635 -8.26 -63.88 15.65
CA PHE A 635 -9.29 -62.86 15.87
C PHE A 635 -8.60 -61.59 16.36
N ASP A 636 -8.76 -60.49 15.62
CA ASP A 636 -8.23 -59.18 15.95
C ASP A 636 -9.37 -58.22 16.28
N LEU A 637 -9.28 -57.57 17.43
CA LEU A 637 -10.18 -56.52 17.88
C LEU A 637 -9.40 -55.21 17.97
N VAL A 638 -9.83 -54.21 17.20
CA VAL A 638 -9.34 -52.84 17.31
C VAL A 638 -10.52 -51.95 17.71
N ALA A 639 -10.39 -51.22 18.81
CA ALA A 639 -11.40 -50.30 19.31
C ALA A 639 -10.76 -48.95 19.68
N GLU A 640 -11.42 -47.84 19.35
CA GLU A 640 -10.95 -46.49 19.67
C GLU A 640 -12.11 -45.63 20.18
N LEU A 641 -11.86 -44.83 21.21
CA LEU A 641 -12.78 -43.84 21.76
C LEU A 641 -12.00 -42.54 22.00
N ALA A 642 -12.49 -41.40 21.51
CA ALA A 642 -11.85 -40.11 21.70
C ALA A 642 -12.87 -39.03 22.08
N MET A 643 -12.47 -38.10 22.94
CA MET A 643 -13.21 -36.91 23.31
C MET A 643 -12.33 -35.67 23.11
N SER A 644 -12.95 -34.57 22.69
CA SER A 644 -12.30 -33.27 22.57
C SER A 644 -13.18 -32.21 23.23
N ARG A 645 -12.55 -31.32 24.00
CA ARG A 645 -13.20 -30.16 24.60
C ARG A 645 -12.42 -28.90 24.22
N PRO A 646 -12.80 -28.22 23.12
CA PRO A 646 -12.28 -26.90 22.82
C PRO A 646 -12.78 -25.89 23.85
N ARG A 647 -11.94 -24.94 24.20
CA ARG A 647 -12.22 -23.78 25.08
C ARG A 647 -11.61 -22.56 24.43
N GLN A 648 -12.32 -21.43 24.49
CA GLN A 648 -11.67 -20.16 24.21
C GLN A 648 -10.84 -19.75 25.43
N GLY A 649 -9.63 -19.22 25.21
CA GLY A 649 -8.70 -18.81 26.26
C GLY A 649 -9.25 -17.68 27.12
N GLY A 650 -8.53 -17.31 28.19
CA GLY A 650 -9.03 -16.45 29.30
C GLY A 650 -9.46 -15.01 28.98
N GLY A 651 -9.54 -14.61 27.71
CA GLY A 651 -10.27 -13.42 27.29
C GLY A 651 -11.40 -13.87 26.38
N GLU A 652 -12.62 -13.97 26.89
CA GLU A 652 -13.83 -14.39 26.16
C GLU A 652 -14.30 -13.36 25.10
N GLN A 653 -13.39 -12.58 24.54
CA GLN A 653 -13.68 -11.46 23.68
C GLN A 653 -12.74 -11.46 22.48
N ALA A 654 -13.34 -11.52 21.30
CA ALA A 654 -12.70 -11.20 20.03
C ALA A 654 -13.29 -9.89 19.51
N TYR A 655 -12.44 -8.97 19.10
CA TYR A 655 -12.87 -7.67 18.59
C TYR A 655 -13.10 -7.79 17.09
N ILE A 656 -14.35 -7.54 16.65
CA ILE A 656 -14.64 -7.39 15.22
C ILE A 656 -13.93 -6.15 14.68
N GLU A 657 -13.84 -5.11 15.51
CA GLU A 657 -13.15 -3.84 15.25
C GLU A 657 -12.68 -3.25 16.58
N SER A 658 -11.49 -2.64 16.60
CA SER A 658 -10.94 -1.96 17.77
C SER A 658 -10.98 -0.43 17.64
N PHE A 659 -11.15 0.10 16.42
CA PHE A 659 -11.06 1.52 16.05
C PHE A 659 -9.70 2.17 16.39
N GLU A 660 -8.70 1.40 16.83
CA GLU A 660 -7.37 1.89 17.21
C GLU A 660 -6.44 2.05 15.98
N ASN A 661 -6.79 1.46 14.83
CA ASN A 661 -5.93 1.44 13.63
C ASN A 661 -6.08 2.65 12.69
N GLN A 662 -6.93 3.63 13.02
CA GLN A 662 -7.23 4.77 12.13
C GLN A 662 -6.82 6.10 12.78
N GLY A 663 -5.51 6.33 12.95
CA GLY A 663 -4.94 7.55 13.54
C GLY A 663 -5.05 8.83 12.70
N GLY A 664 -5.95 8.87 11.71
CA GLY A 664 -6.10 10.00 10.78
C GLY A 664 -4.95 10.15 9.76
N ILE A 665 -5.05 11.17 8.91
CA ILE A 665 -4.00 11.55 7.96
C ILE A 665 -3.28 12.77 8.56
N GLY A 666 -2.01 12.60 8.93
CA GLY A 666 -1.19 13.70 9.45
C GLY A 666 -0.78 14.67 8.35
N VAL A 667 -0.95 15.98 8.61
CA VAL A 667 -0.36 17.03 7.78
C VAL A 667 1.09 17.23 8.22
N ASN A 668 2.03 17.11 7.29
CA ASN A 668 3.44 17.30 7.61
C ASN A 668 3.74 18.78 7.90
N LEU A 669 4.12 19.09 9.14
CA LEU A 669 4.42 20.44 9.60
C LEU A 669 5.88 20.85 9.35
N LEU A 670 6.67 20.05 8.63
CA LEU A 670 8.01 20.43 8.21
C LEU A 670 7.95 21.64 7.27
N GLU A 671 8.65 22.73 7.61
CA GLU A 671 8.66 23.99 6.82
C GLU A 671 8.98 23.76 5.34
N SER A 672 9.80 22.74 5.02
CA SER A 672 10.21 22.39 3.66
C SER A 672 9.10 21.73 2.83
N GLN A 673 7.92 21.52 3.41
CA GLN A 673 6.73 21.03 2.72
C GLN A 673 5.71 22.16 2.48
N TRP A 674 6.04 23.38 2.89
CA TRP A 674 5.17 24.54 2.79
C TRP A 674 5.79 25.58 1.87
N GLN A 675 4.94 26.22 1.07
CA GLN A 675 5.30 27.30 0.16
C GLN A 675 4.27 28.43 0.28
N TYR A 676 4.61 29.63 -0.19
CA TYR A 676 3.59 30.68 -0.33
C TYR A 676 2.47 30.22 -1.26
N SER A 677 1.26 30.70 -1.00
CA SER A 677 0.07 30.32 -1.74
C SER A 677 -0.59 31.51 -2.42
N SER A 678 -1.56 31.19 -3.28
CA SER A 678 -2.49 32.11 -3.91
C SER A 678 -3.36 32.91 -2.94
N GLN A 679 -3.94 33.99 -3.49
CA GLN A 679 -4.99 34.76 -2.83
C GLN A 679 -6.24 33.89 -2.66
N PRO A 680 -6.79 33.74 -1.45
CA PRO A 680 -7.98 32.92 -1.27
C PRO A 680 -9.20 33.48 -1.98
N ALA A 681 -9.98 32.59 -2.60
CA ALA A 681 -11.34 32.91 -3.02
C ALA A 681 -12.14 33.49 -1.85
N LEU A 682 -13.01 34.47 -2.13
CA LEU A 682 -13.85 35.06 -1.09
C LEU A 682 -14.97 34.10 -0.69
N GLY A 683 -15.59 33.40 -1.64
CA GLY A 683 -16.75 32.57 -1.36
C GLY A 683 -17.92 33.36 -0.76
N ALA A 684 -18.89 32.65 -0.19
CA ALA A 684 -20.12 33.26 0.33
C ALA A 684 -19.99 33.75 1.78
N ARG A 685 -19.15 33.09 2.59
CA ARG A 685 -19.12 33.33 4.05
C ARG A 685 -17.96 34.20 4.52
N LEU A 686 -16.82 34.15 3.84
CA LEU A 686 -15.60 34.78 4.32
C LEU A 686 -15.70 36.32 4.45
N PRO A 687 -16.30 37.07 3.50
CA PRO A 687 -16.45 38.52 3.61
C PRO A 687 -17.17 38.97 4.89
N GLY A 688 -18.17 38.21 5.35
CA GLY A 688 -18.90 38.49 6.59
C GLY A 688 -18.12 38.17 7.87
N ARG A 689 -17.11 37.29 7.79
CA ARG A 689 -16.28 36.88 8.94
C ARG A 689 -15.06 37.78 9.13
N ILE A 690 -14.42 38.20 8.04
CA ILE A 690 -13.15 38.94 8.10
C ILE A 690 -13.18 40.32 7.46
N GLY A 691 -14.25 40.70 6.74
CA GLY A 691 -14.37 41.92 5.95
C GLY A 691 -14.03 41.68 4.48
N GLY A 692 -14.87 42.14 3.55
CA GLY A 692 -14.77 41.83 2.11
C GLY A 692 -13.52 42.34 1.40
N ALA A 693 -12.89 43.41 1.91
CA ALA A 693 -11.63 43.95 1.38
C ALA A 693 -10.39 43.44 2.12
N THR A 694 -10.53 42.53 3.08
CA THR A 694 -9.40 42.08 3.91
C THR A 694 -8.40 41.29 3.09
N LEU A 695 -8.86 40.47 2.14
CA LEU A 695 -7.99 39.65 1.29
C LEU A 695 -7.46 40.37 0.05
N ASP A 696 -7.59 41.69 -0.07
CA ASP A 696 -6.95 42.45 -1.16
C ASP A 696 -5.42 42.23 -1.12
N THR A 697 -4.78 42.05 -2.28
CA THR A 697 -3.33 41.86 -2.39
C THR A 697 -2.55 43.05 -1.86
N THR A 698 -3.13 44.26 -1.85
CA THR A 698 -2.54 45.45 -1.20
C THR A 698 -2.38 45.27 0.32
N ARG A 699 -3.20 44.42 0.95
CA ARG A 699 -3.18 44.05 2.36
C ARG A 699 -2.50 42.71 2.66
N ALA A 700 -1.86 42.10 1.67
CA ALA A 700 -1.08 40.89 1.90
C ALA A 700 0.29 41.26 2.49
N GLY A 701 0.61 40.76 3.69
CA GLY A 701 1.88 40.97 4.38
C GLY A 701 2.90 39.87 4.12
N THR A 702 4.11 40.02 4.67
CA THR A 702 5.11 38.94 4.70
C THR A 702 4.78 37.94 5.82
N LEU A 703 5.02 36.65 5.59
CA LEU A 703 4.84 35.61 6.61
C LEU A 703 6.10 34.77 6.72
N ALA A 704 6.71 34.76 7.91
CA ALA A 704 7.75 33.79 8.22
C ALA A 704 7.11 32.50 8.73
N PHE A 705 7.38 31.36 8.07
CA PHE A 705 6.90 30.04 8.50
C PHE A 705 8.08 29.10 8.79
N GLN A 706 8.13 28.56 10.01
CA GLN A 706 9.28 27.82 10.54
C GLN A 706 8.83 26.69 11.44
N ASN A 707 9.42 25.51 11.33
CA ASN A 707 9.06 24.39 12.20
C ASN A 707 10.07 24.13 13.32
N TYR A 708 11.34 24.47 13.08
CA TYR A 708 12.40 24.38 14.07
C TYR A 708 13.18 25.69 14.10
N GLY A 709 13.40 26.23 15.29
CA GLY A 709 14.13 27.47 15.48
C GLY A 709 14.56 27.66 16.93
N THR A 710 15.27 28.75 17.16
CA THR A 710 15.67 29.15 18.51
C THR A 710 14.82 30.31 19.03
N ASP A 711 14.79 30.49 20.34
CA ASP A 711 14.41 31.78 20.91
C ASP A 711 15.48 32.84 20.60
N VAL A 712 15.21 34.09 20.99
CA VAL A 712 16.17 35.21 20.86
C VAL A 712 17.49 35.03 21.62
N ASP A 713 17.53 34.12 22.60
CA ASP A 713 18.73 33.81 23.38
C ASP A 713 19.51 32.61 22.77
N GLY A 714 19.05 32.06 21.64
CA GLY A 714 19.68 30.93 20.96
C GLY A 714 19.29 29.54 21.51
N ARG A 715 18.29 29.45 22.39
CA ARG A 715 17.80 28.16 22.92
C ARG A 715 16.82 27.52 21.95
N ALA A 716 16.95 26.22 21.72
CA ALA A 716 16.00 25.46 20.92
C ALA A 716 14.58 25.53 21.48
N VAL A 717 13.62 25.74 20.59
CA VAL A 717 12.18 25.75 20.93
C VAL A 717 11.59 24.41 20.52
N ALA A 718 11.23 23.58 21.50
CA ALA A 718 10.63 22.27 21.28
C ALA A 718 9.70 21.90 22.43
N PHE A 719 8.66 21.11 22.14
CA PHE A 719 7.65 20.69 23.10
C PHE A 719 7.45 19.18 23.01
N THR A 720 7.28 18.48 24.13
CA THR A 720 6.75 17.11 24.13
C THR A 720 5.23 17.11 24.16
N ILE A 721 4.58 16.00 23.82
CA ILE A 721 3.11 15.91 23.87
C ILE A 721 2.55 16.26 25.26
N GLN A 722 3.22 15.88 26.35
CA GLN A 722 2.77 16.22 27.71
C GLN A 722 2.91 17.71 28.05
N GLN A 723 3.79 18.43 27.35
CA GLN A 723 3.93 19.89 27.49
C GLN A 723 2.87 20.65 26.68
N ILE A 724 2.11 19.96 25.83
CA ILE A 724 0.97 20.48 25.08
C ILE A 724 -0.32 20.03 25.75
N ASP A 725 -0.55 18.70 25.82
CA ASP A 725 -1.70 18.06 26.45
C ASP A 725 -1.29 17.27 27.72
N PRO A 726 -1.57 17.79 28.93
CA PRO A 726 -1.21 17.14 30.17
C PRO A 726 -2.00 15.85 30.46
N LEU A 727 -3.06 15.55 29.69
CA LEU A 727 -3.85 14.33 29.85
C LEU A 727 -3.25 13.11 29.12
N THR A 728 -2.19 13.32 28.33
CA THR A 728 -1.56 12.25 27.56
C THR A 728 -0.69 11.35 28.45
N THR A 729 -0.98 10.05 28.47
CA THR A 729 -0.14 9.03 29.13
C THR A 729 0.55 8.15 28.09
N LEU A 730 1.87 8.00 28.18
CA LEU A 730 2.64 7.11 27.32
C LEU A 730 2.78 5.75 28.01
N ALA A 731 2.43 4.66 27.30
CA ALA A 731 2.59 3.29 27.77
C ALA A 731 3.76 2.60 27.06
N GLY A 732 4.59 1.87 27.82
CA GLY A 732 5.82 1.25 27.33
C GLY A 732 7.07 2.12 27.56
N GLY A 733 8.27 1.53 27.45
CA GLY A 733 9.54 2.23 27.70
C GLY A 733 9.97 3.22 26.60
N ALA A 734 9.03 3.77 25.83
CA ALA A 734 9.31 4.70 24.75
C ALA A 734 9.63 6.10 25.33
N ILE A 735 10.74 6.68 24.91
CA ILE A 735 11.11 8.07 25.22
C ILE A 735 10.17 8.99 24.42
N ALA A 736 9.53 9.96 25.07
CA ALA A 736 8.70 10.95 24.39
C ALA A 736 9.56 11.79 23.42
N GLY A 737 9.22 11.76 22.13
CA GLY A 737 9.81 12.64 21.13
C GLY A 737 9.33 14.08 21.28
N PHE A 738 10.00 15.01 20.59
CA PHE A 738 9.49 16.37 20.42
C PHE A 738 8.42 16.40 19.32
N GLU A 739 7.33 17.10 19.59
CA GLU A 739 6.28 17.38 18.62
C GLU A 739 6.78 18.35 17.56
N GLN A 740 6.33 18.15 16.32
CA GLN A 740 6.56 19.09 15.23
C GLN A 740 5.55 20.23 15.35
N VAL A 741 6.05 21.48 15.40
CA VAL A 741 5.22 22.68 15.54
C VAL A 741 5.57 23.64 14.41
N LEU A 742 4.59 24.12 13.65
CA LEU A 742 4.80 25.10 12.58
C LEU A 742 4.47 26.52 13.07
N TRP A 743 5.49 27.32 13.32
CA TRP A 743 5.39 28.73 13.71
C TRP A 743 5.10 29.62 12.51
N LEU A 744 4.00 30.37 12.57
CA LEU A 744 3.60 31.33 11.55
C LEU A 744 3.68 32.75 12.12
N THR A 745 4.58 33.58 11.59
CA THR A 745 4.78 34.98 12.04
C THR A 745 4.45 35.96 10.92
N LEU A 746 3.29 36.61 11.03
CA LEU A 746 2.76 37.57 10.06
C LEU A 746 3.24 38.99 10.40
N TYR A 747 3.89 39.61 9.42
CA TYR A 747 4.57 40.90 9.54
C TYR A 747 3.61 42.09 9.32
N PRO A 748 3.91 43.26 9.91
CA PRO A 748 3.30 44.53 9.53
C PRO A 748 3.40 44.82 8.03
N LEU A 749 2.39 45.44 7.43
CA LEU A 749 2.37 45.76 5.99
C LEU A 749 3.50 46.70 5.55
N ALA A 750 3.97 47.55 6.48
CA ALA A 750 5.07 48.49 6.24
C ALA A 750 6.44 47.79 6.09
N ILE A 751 6.52 46.48 6.33
CA ILE A 751 7.73 45.68 6.29
C ILE A 751 7.59 44.63 5.19
N GLY A 752 8.47 44.68 4.19
CA GLY A 752 8.37 43.81 3.02
C GLY A 752 9.04 42.44 3.17
N GLY A 753 9.83 42.22 4.24
CA GLY A 753 10.42 40.90 4.48
C GLY A 753 11.86 40.70 4.00
N LEU A 754 12.65 41.78 3.92
CA LEU A 754 14.11 41.71 3.86
C LEU A 754 14.72 42.23 5.15
N GLY A 755 15.63 41.45 5.73
CA GLY A 755 16.28 41.73 7.00
C GLY A 755 17.79 41.87 6.84
N ASP A 756 18.37 42.73 7.66
CA ASP A 756 19.81 42.86 7.82
C ASP A 756 20.38 41.57 8.43
N PRO A 757 21.39 40.94 7.82
CA PRO A 757 21.92 39.68 8.31
C PRO A 757 22.58 39.75 9.69
N GLU A 758 23.08 40.92 10.08
CA GLU A 758 23.85 41.18 11.31
C GLU A 758 22.97 41.78 12.41
N THR A 759 22.07 42.70 12.05
CA THR A 759 21.24 43.44 13.03
C THR A 759 19.81 42.92 13.14
N GLY A 760 19.34 42.11 12.19
CA GLY A 760 17.96 41.61 12.14
C GLY A 760 16.90 42.67 11.81
N GLN A 761 17.30 43.93 11.61
CA GLN A 761 16.38 45.02 11.27
C GLN A 761 15.91 44.91 9.82
N SER A 762 14.67 45.34 9.53
CA SER A 762 14.20 45.29 8.15
C SER A 762 14.87 46.34 7.26
N ARG A 763 15.45 45.86 6.15
CA ARG A 763 15.99 46.66 5.05
C ARG A 763 14.95 47.00 3.98
N TRP A 764 13.73 46.46 4.06
CA TRP A 764 12.67 46.74 3.08
C TRP A 764 11.46 47.39 3.74
N ARG A 765 11.31 48.70 3.50
CA ARG A 765 10.20 49.49 4.04
C ARG A 765 9.20 49.89 2.95
N VAL A 766 7.93 49.70 3.24
CA VAL A 766 6.81 50.06 2.38
C VAL A 766 6.09 51.26 2.98
N ARG A 767 5.89 52.32 2.18
CA ARG A 767 5.19 53.55 2.59
C ARG A 767 3.75 53.52 2.08
N GLY A 768 2.87 54.29 2.73
CA GLY A 768 1.48 54.47 2.28
C GLY A 768 0.62 53.20 2.37
N VAL A 769 0.91 52.32 3.33
CA VAL A 769 0.19 51.06 3.48
C VAL A 769 -1.27 51.28 3.90
N PRO A 770 -2.23 50.52 3.35
CA PRO A 770 -3.62 50.64 3.75
C PRO A 770 -3.82 50.16 5.19
N SER A 771 -4.74 50.79 5.92
CA SER A 771 -5.11 50.36 7.27
C SER A 771 -6.03 49.13 7.26
N GLY A 772 -6.03 48.41 8.38
CA GLY A 772 -6.93 47.29 8.62
C GLY A 772 -6.23 45.93 8.63
N ARG A 773 -7.04 44.87 8.67
CA ARG A 773 -6.53 43.51 8.85
C ARG A 773 -5.63 43.09 7.68
N ARG A 774 -4.49 42.50 8.03
CA ARG A 774 -3.50 41.98 7.08
C ARG A 774 -3.61 40.46 7.00
N TRP A 775 -3.16 39.91 5.88
CA TRP A 775 -3.23 38.46 5.66
C TRP A 775 -2.02 37.93 4.90
N ARG A 776 -1.81 36.61 4.95
CA ARG A 776 -0.90 35.89 4.07
C ARG A 776 -1.25 34.40 4.05
N SER A 777 -1.03 33.75 2.92
CA SER A 777 -1.36 32.35 2.72
C SER A 777 -0.12 31.52 2.39
N ILE A 778 -0.09 30.31 2.93
CA ILE A 778 0.85 29.25 2.59
C ILE A 778 0.06 27.99 2.25
N ARG A 779 0.67 27.10 1.49
CA ARG A 779 0.08 25.81 1.12
C ARG A 779 1.06 24.68 1.32
N THR A 780 0.50 23.48 1.47
CA THR A 780 1.20 22.21 1.35
C THR A 780 0.38 21.28 0.45
N THR A 781 1.05 20.32 -0.18
CA THR A 781 0.43 19.35 -1.09
C THR A 781 0.29 17.99 -0.42
N PHE A 782 -0.78 17.28 -0.74
CA PHE A 782 -1.04 15.93 -0.29
C PHE A 782 -0.68 14.89 -1.36
N GLY A 783 -0.19 13.74 -0.91
CA GLY A 783 0.31 12.70 -1.81
C GLY A 783 1.66 13.08 -2.41
N ALA A 784 2.36 12.09 -2.97
CA ALA A 784 3.63 12.34 -3.64
C ALA A 784 3.37 13.17 -4.91
N GLY A 785 3.94 14.37 -4.98
CA GLY A 785 3.75 15.25 -6.13
C GLY A 785 2.31 15.74 -6.32
N GLY A 786 1.57 15.95 -5.21
CA GLY A 786 0.22 16.52 -5.26
C GLY A 786 -0.85 15.64 -5.89
N THR A 787 -0.61 14.33 -5.97
CA THR A 787 -1.61 13.34 -6.42
C THR A 787 -2.87 13.32 -5.57
N GLY A 788 -2.82 13.88 -4.36
CA GLY A 788 -3.91 13.95 -3.40
C GLY A 788 -4.00 12.76 -2.45
N VAL A 789 -4.90 12.88 -1.47
CA VAL A 789 -5.21 11.86 -0.45
C VAL A 789 -6.71 11.67 -0.29
N ASP A 790 -7.10 10.51 0.23
CA ASP A 790 -8.50 10.16 0.51
C ASP A 790 -8.94 10.67 1.89
N LEU A 791 -9.76 11.72 1.88
CA LEU A 791 -10.42 12.32 3.04
C LEU A 791 -11.90 11.93 3.14
N THR A 792 -12.40 10.93 2.40
CA THR A 792 -13.82 10.50 2.49
C THR A 792 -14.20 9.98 3.86
N ARG A 793 -13.23 9.45 4.62
CA ARG A 793 -13.39 8.97 6.00
C ARG A 793 -12.93 9.97 7.04
N ALA A 794 -12.52 11.17 6.65
CA ALA A 794 -12.13 12.20 7.59
C ALA A 794 -13.37 12.70 8.35
N GLU A 795 -13.36 12.55 9.67
CA GLU A 795 -14.44 13.01 10.54
C GLU A 795 -14.15 14.41 11.09
N TYR A 796 -12.89 14.69 11.43
CA TYR A 796 -12.47 15.92 12.07
C TYR A 796 -11.20 16.49 11.45
N VAL A 797 -11.10 17.81 11.43
CA VAL A 797 -9.82 18.55 11.34
C VAL A 797 -9.41 18.88 12.76
N GLU A 798 -8.23 18.41 13.16
CA GLU A 798 -7.69 18.59 14.51
C GLU A 798 -6.28 19.13 14.49
N PHE A 799 -6.00 20.12 15.33
CA PHE A 799 -4.65 20.64 15.55
C PHE A 799 -4.58 21.37 16.89
N TRP A 800 -3.35 21.54 17.39
CA TRP A 800 -3.07 22.34 18.58
C TRP A 800 -2.48 23.67 18.15
N THR A 801 -2.89 24.76 18.78
CA THR A 801 -2.32 26.09 18.54
C THR A 801 -2.15 26.83 19.85
N GLN A 802 -1.29 27.84 19.89
CA GLN A 802 -1.25 28.76 21.03
C GLN A 802 -2.20 29.94 20.80
N ALA A 803 -2.94 30.32 21.83
CA ALA A 803 -3.82 31.48 21.83
C ALA A 803 -3.83 32.19 23.20
N ASP A 804 -4.03 33.50 23.22
CA ASP A 804 -4.32 34.22 24.47
C ASP A 804 -5.79 34.00 24.84
N THR A 805 -6.03 33.33 25.97
CA THR A 805 -7.38 32.99 26.44
C THR A 805 -8.01 34.09 27.29
N ALA A 806 -7.26 35.14 27.66
CA ALA A 806 -7.77 36.22 28.47
C ALA A 806 -8.75 37.11 27.67
N ALA A 807 -9.90 37.42 28.25
CA ALA A 807 -10.97 38.17 27.58
C ALA A 807 -10.53 39.52 26.98
N ILE A 808 -9.57 40.20 27.61
CA ILE A 808 -9.06 41.51 27.20
C ILE A 808 -8.15 41.41 25.96
N ARG A 809 -7.44 40.30 25.79
CA ARG A 809 -6.41 40.14 24.74
C ARG A 809 -6.78 39.16 23.64
N ARG A 810 -7.77 38.29 23.84
CA ARG A 810 -8.23 37.33 22.82
C ARG A 810 -8.62 37.97 21.48
N GLN A 811 -9.07 39.22 21.47
CA GLN A 811 -9.37 39.96 20.22
C GLN A 811 -8.13 40.27 19.35
N GLN A 812 -6.92 40.08 19.90
CA GLN A 812 -5.65 40.18 19.16
C GLN A 812 -5.27 38.85 18.48
N ASN A 813 -5.89 37.73 18.88
CA ASN A 813 -5.63 36.42 18.27
C ASN A 813 -6.03 36.44 16.78
N PRO A 814 -5.31 35.71 15.91
CA PRO A 814 -5.62 35.68 14.49
C PRO A 814 -6.87 34.87 14.17
N VAL A 815 -7.35 35.05 12.94
CA VAL A 815 -8.26 34.11 12.29
C VAL A 815 -7.44 33.25 11.33
N LEU A 816 -7.56 31.94 11.43
CA LEU A 816 -6.96 30.99 10.49
C LEU A 816 -8.03 30.51 9.51
N ILE A 817 -7.69 30.40 8.24
CA ILE A 817 -8.57 29.83 7.22
C ILE A 817 -7.87 28.60 6.66
N LEU A 818 -8.53 27.45 6.75
CA LEU A 818 -8.04 26.17 6.25
C LEU A 818 -8.88 25.80 5.03
N ASP A 819 -8.25 25.83 3.86
CA ASP A 819 -8.87 25.50 2.58
C ASP A 819 -8.31 24.16 2.09
N PHE A 820 -9.15 23.12 2.08
CA PHE A 820 -8.82 21.80 1.56
C PHE A 820 -9.39 21.65 0.15
N GLY A 821 -8.56 21.30 -0.83
CA GLY A 821 -9.03 20.99 -2.18
C GLY A 821 -8.09 21.42 -3.30
N ASP A 822 -8.69 21.86 -4.39
CA ASP A 822 -8.00 22.36 -5.58
C ASP A 822 -7.73 23.86 -5.38
N VAL A 823 -6.60 24.16 -4.74
CA VAL A 823 -6.12 25.51 -4.44
C VAL A 823 -5.45 26.11 -5.68
N SER A 824 -5.67 27.40 -5.94
CA SER A 824 -4.98 28.12 -7.01
C SER A 824 -3.47 28.12 -6.81
N GLU A 825 -2.75 27.88 -7.89
CA GLU A 825 -1.29 27.88 -7.95
C GLU A 825 -0.72 29.28 -8.14
N ASN A 826 -1.56 30.26 -8.45
CA ASN A 826 -1.19 31.65 -8.71
C ASN A 826 -0.77 32.36 -7.42
N SER A 827 0.47 32.13 -6.96
CA SER A 827 0.91 32.59 -5.65
C SER A 827 1.08 34.10 -5.61
N VAL A 828 0.80 34.69 -4.45
CA VAL A 828 0.99 36.13 -4.26
C VAL A 828 2.46 36.38 -3.91
N ALA A 829 3.28 36.86 -4.83
CA ALA A 829 4.67 37.25 -4.53
C ALA A 829 4.87 38.77 -4.68
N PHE A 830 5.69 39.36 -3.81
CA PHE A 830 6.00 40.80 -3.85
C PHE A 830 7.50 41.02 -3.96
N ALA A 831 7.89 42.04 -4.71
CA ALA A 831 9.25 42.51 -4.83
C ALA A 831 9.38 44.01 -4.52
N PRO A 832 10.54 44.45 -4.00
CA PRO A 832 10.87 45.87 -3.96
C PRO A 832 11.03 46.42 -5.37
N GLU A 833 10.74 47.72 -5.55
CA GLU A 833 10.87 48.40 -6.84
C GLU A 833 12.23 49.07 -6.99
N SER A 834 12.79 49.56 -5.88
CA SER A 834 14.08 50.23 -5.89
C SER A 834 14.94 49.86 -4.70
N LEU A 835 16.25 49.90 -4.90
CA LEU A 835 17.29 49.74 -3.88
C LEU A 835 18.13 51.02 -3.86
N ARG A 836 18.27 51.65 -2.70
CA ARG A 836 19.23 52.74 -2.50
C ARG A 836 20.43 52.20 -1.75
N VAL A 837 21.62 52.38 -2.32
CA VAL A 837 22.89 52.01 -1.70
C VAL A 837 23.57 53.30 -1.25
N ALA A 838 23.81 53.42 0.05
CA ALA A 838 24.62 54.46 0.67
C ALA A 838 25.78 53.78 1.41
N ALA A 839 26.91 54.47 1.61
CA ALA A 839 28.10 53.89 2.22
C ALA A 839 27.80 53.10 3.52
N GLY A 840 27.74 51.77 3.42
CA GLY A 840 27.48 50.84 4.52
C GLY A 840 26.01 50.44 4.77
N ASP A 841 25.02 51.06 4.12
CA ASP A 841 23.59 50.73 4.31
C ASP A 841 22.82 50.66 2.99
N SER A 842 21.98 49.64 2.85
CA SER A 842 21.20 49.36 1.64
C SER A 842 19.72 49.25 1.99
N LEU A 843 18.91 50.18 1.47
CA LEU A 843 17.48 50.28 1.77
C LEU A 843 16.65 49.99 0.52
N TYR A 844 15.80 48.97 0.62
CA TYR A 844 14.79 48.63 -0.38
C TYR A 844 13.48 49.39 -0.11
N THR A 845 12.86 49.90 -1.16
CA THR A 845 11.57 50.61 -1.12
C THR A 845 10.67 50.24 -2.28
N GLY A 846 9.38 50.58 -2.17
CA GLY A 846 8.35 50.19 -3.13
C GLY A 846 7.83 48.77 -2.87
N LYS A 847 6.73 48.39 -3.52
CA LYS A 847 6.13 47.06 -3.39
C LYS A 847 5.30 46.77 -4.63
N ARG A 848 5.83 45.89 -5.47
CA ARG A 848 5.18 45.45 -6.71
C ARG A 848 4.86 43.96 -6.63
N LEU A 849 3.67 43.58 -7.12
CA LEU A 849 3.28 42.19 -7.31
C LEU A 849 4.08 41.57 -8.47
N GLN A 850 4.58 40.35 -8.29
CA GLN A 850 5.43 39.63 -9.26
C GLN A 850 4.95 38.18 -9.41
N GLY A 851 5.19 37.55 -10.57
CA GLY A 851 4.80 36.15 -10.84
C GLY A 851 3.30 35.93 -11.06
N TRP A 852 2.50 37.00 -10.97
CA TRP A 852 1.04 36.89 -11.03
C TRP A 852 0.53 36.43 -12.40
N ASN A 853 -0.42 35.48 -12.42
CA ASN A 853 -0.97 34.80 -13.59
C ASN A 853 0.07 34.02 -14.42
N ARG A 854 1.16 33.58 -13.79
CA ARG A 854 2.18 32.73 -14.38
C ARG A 854 2.45 31.57 -13.42
N LEU A 855 2.70 30.38 -13.95
CA LEU A 855 3.21 29.27 -13.14
C LEU A 855 4.72 29.42 -13.00
N ASP A 856 5.21 29.53 -11.77
CA ASP A 856 6.65 29.59 -11.48
C ASP A 856 7.15 28.28 -10.84
N SER A 857 8.20 27.69 -11.43
CA SER A 857 8.85 26.47 -10.93
C SER A 857 10.32 26.53 -11.25
N GLU A 858 11.15 26.04 -10.32
CA GLU A 858 12.58 25.89 -10.55
C GLU A 858 12.92 24.67 -11.41
N ARG A 859 11.97 23.77 -11.67
CA ARG A 859 12.23 22.63 -12.56
C ARG A 859 12.71 23.12 -13.92
N ASP A 860 13.68 22.41 -14.47
CA ASP A 860 14.08 22.62 -15.85
C ASP A 860 12.88 22.44 -16.77
N ARG A 861 12.62 23.41 -17.65
CA ARG A 861 11.39 23.43 -18.46
C ARG A 861 11.27 22.25 -19.41
N PHE A 862 12.40 21.65 -19.79
CA PHE A 862 12.44 20.58 -20.77
C PHE A 862 12.44 19.21 -20.10
N SER A 863 13.44 18.92 -19.28
CA SER A 863 13.56 17.64 -18.56
C SER A 863 12.58 17.53 -17.40
N ARG A 864 12.10 18.63 -16.82
CA ARG A 864 11.36 18.71 -15.56
C ARG A 864 12.19 18.34 -14.31
N ALA A 865 13.49 18.12 -14.49
CA ALA A 865 14.41 17.76 -13.41
C ALA A 865 14.72 18.98 -12.55
N PHE A 866 15.08 18.74 -11.29
CA PHE A 866 15.62 19.76 -10.40
C PHE A 866 17.05 19.40 -10.01
N SER A 867 17.99 20.32 -10.28
CA SER A 867 19.36 20.27 -9.79
C SER A 867 19.65 21.49 -8.92
N ALA A 868 19.97 21.29 -7.64
CA ALA A 868 20.28 22.39 -6.73
C ALA A 868 21.49 23.23 -7.17
N ASP A 869 22.40 22.67 -7.99
CA ASP A 869 23.58 23.40 -8.47
C ASP A 869 23.24 24.35 -9.64
N VAL A 870 22.15 24.08 -10.37
CA VAL A 870 21.81 24.77 -11.63
C VAL A 870 20.49 25.54 -11.52
N ASN A 871 19.50 24.95 -10.87
CA ASN A 871 18.10 25.36 -10.92
C ASN A 871 17.61 26.12 -9.67
N ASP A 872 18.33 26.02 -8.55
CA ASP A 872 18.01 26.67 -7.26
C ASP A 872 18.31 28.18 -7.31
N LEU A 873 17.55 28.84 -8.17
CA LEU A 873 17.64 30.27 -8.46
C LEU A 873 16.64 31.06 -7.64
N GLY A 874 15.59 30.44 -7.13
CA GLY A 874 14.50 31.00 -6.36
C GLY A 874 13.26 31.38 -7.19
N LEU A 875 12.12 31.47 -6.50
CA LEU A 875 10.84 31.91 -7.05
C LEU A 875 10.66 33.45 -6.98
N PRO A 876 9.68 34.01 -7.71
CA PRO A 876 9.30 35.42 -7.60
C PRO A 876 9.13 35.90 -6.16
N GLY A 877 9.52 37.14 -5.90
CA GLY A 877 9.54 37.76 -4.57
C GLY A 877 10.84 37.56 -3.79
N HIS A 878 11.59 36.50 -4.06
CA HIS A 878 12.99 36.35 -3.62
C HIS A 878 14.00 36.60 -4.74
N ILE A 879 13.56 36.46 -6.00
CA ILE A 879 14.23 36.99 -7.18
C ILE A 879 13.40 38.13 -7.74
N VAL A 880 13.99 39.32 -7.80
CA VAL A 880 13.36 40.52 -8.35
C VAL A 880 13.65 40.59 -9.84
N GLU A 881 12.62 40.50 -10.67
CA GLU A 881 12.74 40.53 -12.13
C GLU A 881 13.39 41.82 -12.65
N GLU A 882 13.00 42.96 -12.09
CA GLU A 882 13.52 44.29 -12.44
C GLU A 882 13.60 45.17 -11.19
N LEU A 883 14.80 45.66 -10.87
CA LEU A 883 15.10 46.48 -9.69
C LEU A 883 15.83 47.76 -10.09
N HIS A 884 15.29 48.91 -9.71
CA HIS A 884 15.96 50.20 -9.88
C HIS A 884 16.93 50.46 -8.73
N VAL A 885 18.22 50.24 -8.97
CA VAL A 885 19.28 50.52 -8.00
C VAL A 885 19.72 51.97 -8.15
N ILE A 886 19.78 52.71 -7.05
CA ILE A 886 20.39 54.04 -6.96
C ILE A 886 21.63 53.87 -6.10
N ASP A 887 22.79 53.83 -6.74
CA ASP A 887 24.09 53.65 -6.08
C ASP A 887 24.88 54.96 -6.17
N GLU A 888 25.16 55.58 -5.02
CA GLU A 888 25.81 56.89 -4.92
C GLU A 888 25.19 57.98 -5.83
N GLY A 889 23.88 57.89 -6.09
CA GLY A 889 23.13 58.82 -6.96
C GLY A 889 23.04 58.40 -8.43
N ILE A 890 23.67 57.30 -8.83
CA ILE A 890 23.63 56.76 -10.19
C ILE A 890 22.49 55.73 -10.30
N PRO A 891 21.49 55.95 -11.17
CA PRO A 891 20.42 54.97 -11.40
C PRO A 891 20.91 53.84 -12.33
N LEU A 892 20.71 52.60 -11.90
CA LEU A 892 20.98 51.37 -12.65
C LEU A 892 19.74 50.47 -12.60
N LEU A 893 19.41 49.83 -13.72
CA LEU A 893 18.39 48.77 -13.75
C LEU A 893 19.09 47.41 -13.67
N VAL A 894 18.80 46.64 -12.62
CA VAL A 894 19.28 45.27 -12.44
C VAL A 894 18.13 44.30 -12.70
N ARG A 895 18.38 43.24 -13.46
CA ARG A 895 17.42 42.17 -13.74
C ARG A 895 17.77 40.91 -12.97
N SER A 896 16.75 40.14 -12.57
CA SER A 896 16.92 38.86 -11.85
C SER A 896 17.79 38.98 -10.59
N HIS A 897 17.53 39.99 -9.77
CA HIS A 897 18.31 40.28 -8.57
C HIS A 897 17.84 39.45 -7.36
N PRO A 898 18.68 38.60 -6.77
CA PRO A 898 18.34 37.87 -5.55
C PRO A 898 18.32 38.81 -4.34
N THR A 899 17.22 38.81 -3.60
CA THR A 899 17.05 39.67 -2.41
C THR A 899 17.42 38.97 -1.11
N CYS A 900 17.41 37.64 -1.10
CA CYS A 900 17.81 36.82 0.04
C CYS A 900 18.68 35.64 -0.42
N ARG A 901 19.32 34.96 0.54
CA ARG A 901 19.99 33.67 0.33
C ARG A 901 19.93 32.87 1.63
N LEU A 902 19.47 31.63 1.56
CA LEU A 902 19.44 30.73 2.72
C LEU A 902 20.39 29.56 2.45
N GLY A 903 21.53 29.51 3.15
CA GLY A 903 22.43 28.35 3.06
C GLY A 903 21.88 27.14 3.80
N ALA A 904 22.36 25.94 3.45
CA ALA A 904 21.96 24.69 4.11
C ALA A 904 22.25 24.68 5.62
N GLY A 905 21.34 24.09 6.41
CA GLY A 905 21.58 23.73 7.81
C GLY A 905 21.58 24.85 8.84
N ARG A 906 21.04 26.04 8.53
CA ARG A 906 21.01 27.16 9.49
C ARG A 906 19.78 27.09 10.40
N LEU A 907 20.01 27.11 11.72
CA LEU A 907 18.98 27.47 12.69
C LEU A 907 18.90 28.98 12.78
N LEU A 908 17.71 29.51 12.53
CA LEU A 908 17.41 30.92 12.73
C LEU A 908 16.46 31.05 13.92
N PRO A 909 16.52 32.18 14.65
CA PRO A 909 15.51 32.48 15.64
C PRO A 909 14.10 32.47 15.04
N LEU A 910 13.11 32.13 15.85
CA LEU A 910 11.72 32.16 15.43
C LEU A 910 11.31 33.58 15.02
N GLY A 911 10.53 33.66 13.94
CA GLY A 911 10.16 34.89 13.28
C GLY A 911 11.24 35.50 12.39
N ASP A 912 12.32 34.80 12.03
CA ASP A 912 13.30 35.31 11.05
C ASP A 912 12.85 35.04 9.61
N MET A 913 12.59 36.10 8.84
CA MET A 913 12.12 36.02 7.45
C MET A 913 13.05 35.28 6.48
N ARG A 914 14.35 35.16 6.77
CA ARG A 914 15.32 34.51 5.87
C ARG A 914 15.07 33.01 5.70
N ILE A 915 14.36 32.40 6.65
CA ILE A 915 14.05 30.97 6.65
C ILE A 915 13.18 30.54 5.46
N ASN A 916 12.41 31.46 4.88
CA ASN A 916 11.53 31.19 3.75
C ASN A 916 12.17 31.51 2.41
N CYS A 917 13.45 31.91 2.41
CA CYS A 917 14.14 32.23 1.18
C CYS A 917 14.25 31.01 0.27
N THR A 918 13.87 31.19 -0.99
CA THR A 918 13.93 30.15 -2.03
C THR A 918 15.25 30.15 -2.78
N VAL A 919 16.12 31.14 -2.56
CA VAL A 919 17.37 31.27 -3.33
C VAL A 919 18.49 30.48 -2.64
N ARG A 920 19.03 29.50 -3.36
CA ARG A 920 20.16 28.64 -2.94
C ARG A 920 19.88 27.85 -1.66
N ASN A 921 18.63 27.46 -1.44
CA ASN A 921 18.18 26.74 -0.24
C ASN A 921 18.34 25.21 -0.33
N SER A 922 18.82 24.71 -1.47
CA SER A 922 19.00 23.31 -1.85
C SER A 922 17.71 22.49 -1.84
N ARG A 923 16.56 23.13 -2.09
CA ARG A 923 15.23 22.54 -2.16
C ARG A 923 14.60 22.94 -3.49
N LEU A 924 13.69 22.09 -3.98
CA LEU A 924 12.86 22.44 -5.12
C LEU A 924 11.73 23.35 -4.64
N ASP A 925 11.69 24.56 -5.18
CA ASP A 925 10.57 25.47 -5.00
C ASP A 925 9.73 25.56 -6.29
N GLU A 926 8.41 25.36 -6.16
CA GLU A 926 7.49 25.43 -7.31
C GLU A 926 6.07 25.81 -6.92
N GLU A 927 5.32 26.34 -7.88
CA GLU A 927 3.92 26.66 -7.73
C GLU A 927 2.95 25.54 -8.10
N ASP A 928 3.47 24.58 -8.85
CA ASP A 928 2.79 23.47 -9.51
C ASP A 928 2.37 22.42 -8.48
N ILE A 929 1.11 22.50 -8.03
CA ILE A 929 0.52 21.66 -7.00
C ILE A 929 0.25 20.27 -7.57
N ASP A 930 -0.45 20.18 -8.71
CA ASP A 930 -0.85 18.90 -9.27
C ASP A 930 0.14 18.33 -10.29
N GLN A 931 1.25 19.04 -10.47
CA GLN A 931 2.37 18.68 -11.30
C GLN A 931 1.95 18.43 -12.74
N ASP A 932 1.10 19.28 -13.29
CA ASP A 932 0.70 19.27 -14.69
C ASP A 932 1.45 20.30 -15.56
N ALA A 933 2.35 21.08 -14.94
CA ALA A 933 3.16 22.13 -15.57
C ALA A 933 2.33 23.29 -16.17
N THR A 934 1.08 23.42 -15.78
CA THR A 934 0.18 24.50 -16.20
C THR A 934 -0.40 25.21 -14.98
N LEU A 935 -0.80 26.47 -15.14
CA LEU A 935 -1.43 27.20 -14.05
C LEU A 935 -2.91 26.82 -13.98
N ASN A 936 -3.36 26.24 -12.88
CA ASN A 936 -4.75 25.80 -12.76
C ASN A 936 -5.80 26.93 -12.76
N PHE A 937 -5.56 28.03 -12.04
CA PHE A 937 -6.48 29.17 -11.94
C PHE A 937 -5.72 30.50 -11.98
N THR A 938 -6.08 31.35 -12.94
CA THR A 938 -5.67 32.77 -12.94
C THR A 938 -6.41 33.57 -11.87
N ALA A 939 -5.98 34.80 -11.62
CA ALA A 939 -6.59 35.71 -10.64
C ALA A 939 -8.07 35.97 -10.90
N ASP A 940 -8.47 36.09 -12.17
CA ASP A 940 -9.88 36.29 -12.55
C ASP A 940 -10.71 35.02 -12.39
N GLN A 941 -10.05 33.85 -12.31
CA GLN A 941 -10.66 32.55 -12.07
C GLN A 941 -10.58 32.13 -10.60
N ARG A 942 -10.08 32.97 -9.69
CA ARG A 942 -9.92 32.65 -8.26
C ARG A 942 -11.19 32.08 -7.62
N GLU A 943 -12.37 32.61 -7.95
CA GLU A 943 -13.63 32.10 -7.37
C GLU A 943 -14.08 30.74 -7.92
N ARG A 944 -13.34 30.14 -8.85
CA ARG A 944 -13.57 28.78 -9.39
C ARG A 944 -12.84 27.67 -8.61
N GLU A 945 -12.04 28.03 -7.59
CA GLU A 945 -11.42 27.05 -6.70
C GLU A 945 -12.45 26.07 -6.13
N ARG A 946 -12.11 24.79 -6.04
CA ARG A 946 -12.97 23.74 -5.48
C ARG A 946 -12.49 23.39 -4.08
N LEU A 947 -13.15 23.97 -3.06
CA LEU A 947 -12.64 23.96 -1.69
C LEU A 947 -13.69 23.54 -0.67
N ARG A 948 -13.23 22.85 0.38
CA ARG A 948 -13.88 22.82 1.69
C ARG A 948 -13.13 23.74 2.63
N ARG A 949 -13.81 24.77 3.11
CA ARG A 949 -13.22 25.84 3.92
C ARG A 949 -13.65 25.73 5.38
N PHE A 950 -12.68 25.92 6.27
CA PHE A 950 -12.90 26.04 7.71
C PHE A 950 -12.30 27.36 8.21
N ILE A 951 -13.09 28.15 8.94
CA ILE A 951 -12.71 29.48 9.43
C ILE A 951 -12.59 29.43 10.95
N VAL A 952 -11.34 29.43 11.42
CA VAL A 952 -10.99 29.29 12.83
C VAL A 952 -10.71 30.66 13.44
N ASP A 953 -11.69 31.21 14.16
CA ASP A 953 -11.55 32.48 14.86
C ASP A 953 -11.04 32.25 16.29
N LEU A 954 -9.72 32.41 16.50
CA LEU A 954 -9.10 32.19 17.81
C LEU A 954 -9.41 33.29 18.82
N SER A 955 -10.17 34.33 18.44
CA SER A 955 -10.69 35.31 19.40
C SER A 955 -11.93 34.81 20.15
N ARG A 956 -12.51 33.70 19.70
CA ARG A 956 -13.75 33.11 20.21
C ARG A 956 -13.46 31.85 21.04
N PRO A 957 -13.82 31.82 22.34
CA PRO A 957 -13.58 30.66 23.19
C PRO A 957 -14.25 29.37 22.72
N GLU A 958 -15.40 29.47 22.04
CA GLU A 958 -16.13 28.34 21.48
C GLU A 958 -15.36 27.59 20.38
N THR A 959 -14.29 28.19 19.84
CA THR A 959 -13.38 27.54 18.89
C THR A 959 -12.49 26.50 19.59
N PHE A 960 -12.33 26.58 20.92
CA PHE A 960 -11.44 25.71 21.68
C PHE A 960 -12.20 24.47 22.16
N ASN A 961 -11.80 23.30 21.67
CA ASN A 961 -12.31 22.01 22.16
C ASN A 961 -11.71 21.66 23.52
N ARG A 962 -10.42 21.94 23.69
CA ARG A 962 -9.67 21.72 24.94
C ARG A 962 -8.64 22.81 25.14
N VAL A 963 -8.29 23.06 26.39
CA VAL A 963 -7.18 23.95 26.78
C VAL A 963 -6.14 23.10 27.48
N GLY A 964 -4.94 23.08 26.93
CA GLY A 964 -3.76 22.40 27.45
C GLY A 964 -2.95 23.30 28.38
N ILE A 965 -1.62 23.15 28.35
CA ILE A 965 -0.73 23.92 29.23
C ILE A 965 -0.65 25.39 28.82
N CYS A 966 -0.71 26.28 29.81
CA CYS A 966 -0.52 27.71 29.67
C CYS A 966 0.86 28.13 30.18
N GLY A 967 1.49 29.08 29.49
CA GLY A 967 2.82 29.58 29.85
C GLY A 967 3.16 30.92 29.18
N PRO A 968 4.35 31.46 29.46
CA PRO A 968 4.85 32.60 28.69
C PRO A 968 5.01 32.21 27.22
N PRO A 969 4.70 33.10 26.27
CA PRO A 969 4.96 32.84 24.86
C PRO A 969 6.45 32.74 24.60
N VAL A 970 6.80 32.03 23.52
CA VAL A 970 8.19 31.93 23.08
C VAL A 970 8.70 33.31 22.67
N ARG A 971 9.92 33.65 23.10
CA ARG A 971 10.58 34.91 22.75
C ARG A 971 11.15 34.82 21.34
N ASP A 972 10.46 35.43 20.38
CA ASP A 972 10.86 35.51 18.97
C ASP A 972 11.60 36.83 18.67
N VAL A 973 12.32 36.91 17.54
CA VAL A 973 13.13 38.12 17.21
C VAL A 973 12.29 39.38 17.02
N ASN A 974 11.00 39.23 16.73
CA ASN A 974 10.10 40.35 16.45
C ASN A 974 9.33 40.85 17.68
N GLN A 975 9.46 40.18 18.84
CA GLN A 975 8.66 40.47 20.04
C GLN A 975 7.16 40.47 19.72
N SER A 976 6.69 39.41 19.06
CA SER A 976 5.32 39.27 18.55
C SER A 976 4.25 39.32 19.64
N HIS A 977 4.65 39.04 20.88
CA HIS A 977 3.83 39.09 22.08
C HIS A 977 4.28 40.19 23.04
N ALA A 978 3.32 40.80 23.73
CA ALA A 978 3.61 41.81 24.74
C ALA A 978 4.35 41.19 25.95
N PRO A 979 5.28 41.91 26.59
CA PRO A 979 5.92 41.44 27.82
C PRO A 979 4.89 41.06 28.89
N GLY A 980 5.06 39.90 29.53
CA GLY A 980 4.15 39.40 30.57
C GLY A 980 2.83 38.82 30.07
N SER A 981 2.66 38.62 28.75
CA SER A 981 1.53 37.87 28.21
C SER A 981 1.62 36.38 28.54
N THR A 982 0.48 35.71 28.60
CA THR A 982 0.35 34.27 28.79
C THR A 982 -0.44 33.71 27.63
N VAL A 983 0.08 32.66 27.00
CA VAL A 983 -0.60 31.90 25.96
C VAL A 983 -0.87 30.50 26.45
N CYS A 984 -1.97 29.91 25.99
CA CYS A 984 -2.32 28.52 26.27
C CYS A 984 -2.31 27.72 24.98
N TRP A 985 -1.83 26.48 25.05
CA TRP A 985 -2.13 25.49 24.03
C TRP A 985 -3.65 25.24 24.04
N VAL A 986 -4.28 25.37 22.88
CA VAL A 986 -5.71 25.09 22.69
C VAL A 986 -5.85 24.09 21.54
N GLN A 987 -6.69 23.08 21.75
CA GLN A 987 -7.04 22.13 20.72
C GLN A 987 -8.22 22.68 19.93
N VAL A 988 -8.06 22.76 18.62
CA VAL A 988 -9.15 23.02 17.68
C VAL A 988 -9.60 21.68 17.10
N ARG A 989 -10.90 21.42 17.13
CA ARG A 989 -11.52 20.20 16.58
C ARG A 989 -12.77 20.59 15.80
N LEU A 990 -12.72 20.45 14.48
CA LEU A 990 -13.78 20.89 13.58
C LEU A 990 -14.36 19.70 12.83
N PRO A 991 -15.69 19.52 12.76
CA PRO A 991 -16.30 18.44 11.98
C PRO A 991 -16.03 18.64 10.49
N PHE A 992 -15.27 17.72 9.87
CA PHE A 992 -14.85 17.83 8.46
C PHE A 992 -16.03 17.80 7.48
N ASN A 993 -17.13 17.14 7.86
CA ASN A 993 -18.35 17.09 7.06
C ASN A 993 -19.20 18.37 7.12
N ALA A 994 -18.89 19.32 8.00
CA ALA A 994 -19.59 20.60 8.14
C ALA A 994 -18.62 21.80 7.95
N PRO A 995 -18.11 22.00 6.72
CA PRO A 995 -17.28 23.16 6.42
C PRO A 995 -18.08 24.48 6.55
N ASP A 996 -17.39 25.56 6.90
CA ASP A 996 -18.00 26.91 6.92
C ASP A 996 -18.44 27.34 5.52
N ASP A 997 -17.67 26.98 4.48
CA ASP A 997 -17.97 27.29 3.08
C ASP A 997 -17.56 26.13 2.16
N THR A 998 -18.28 25.94 1.06
CA THR A 998 -17.94 24.96 0.01
C THR A 998 -18.00 25.64 -1.35
N LEU A 999 -16.85 25.81 -1.98
CA LEU A 999 -16.72 26.52 -3.26
C LEU A 999 -16.60 25.52 -4.40
N GLY A 1000 -17.13 25.86 -5.57
CA GLY A 1000 -17.02 25.02 -6.79
C GLY A 1000 -17.61 23.61 -6.65
N GLY A 1001 -18.58 23.39 -5.75
CA GLY A 1001 -19.13 22.06 -5.43
C GLY A 1001 -18.24 21.20 -4.52
N GLY A 1002 -17.09 21.72 -4.10
CA GLY A 1002 -16.09 21.03 -3.27
C GLY A 1002 -15.13 20.15 -4.09
N PRO A 1003 -13.95 19.81 -3.53
CA PRO A 1003 -13.01 18.92 -4.17
C PRO A 1003 -13.50 17.46 -4.13
N PRO A 1004 -13.01 16.60 -5.02
CA PRO A 1004 -13.22 15.16 -4.90
C PRO A 1004 -12.54 14.68 -3.60
N LEU A 1005 -13.34 14.22 -2.63
CA LEU A 1005 -12.83 13.92 -1.29
C LEU A 1005 -11.80 12.78 -1.26
N ARG A 1006 -11.80 11.90 -2.26
CA ARG A 1006 -10.79 10.84 -2.40
C ARG A 1006 -9.43 11.32 -2.87
N ARG A 1007 -9.39 12.54 -3.39
CA ARG A 1007 -8.24 13.12 -4.06
C ARG A 1007 -8.13 14.61 -3.74
N VAL A 1008 -8.09 14.92 -2.45
CA VAL A 1008 -7.83 16.29 -1.99
C VAL A 1008 -6.34 16.55 -2.17
N ARG A 1009 -5.98 17.51 -3.03
CA ARG A 1009 -4.60 17.73 -3.49
C ARG A 1009 -3.78 18.65 -2.60
N ALA A 1010 -4.40 19.65 -1.97
CA ALA A 1010 -3.68 20.61 -1.16
C ALA A 1010 -4.47 21.07 0.07
N LEU A 1011 -3.71 21.58 1.03
CA LEU A 1011 -4.20 22.41 2.13
C LEU A 1011 -3.56 23.79 2.02
N ARG A 1012 -4.38 24.83 1.91
CA ARG A 1012 -3.96 26.22 2.09
C ARG A 1012 -4.34 26.72 3.48
N VAL A 1013 -3.35 27.23 4.21
CA VAL A 1013 -3.53 27.94 5.48
C VAL A 1013 -3.35 29.42 5.24
N THR A 1014 -4.37 30.20 5.57
CA THR A 1014 -4.30 31.67 5.55
C THR A 1014 -4.37 32.23 6.95
N VAL A 1015 -3.39 33.04 7.32
CA VAL A 1015 -3.38 33.78 8.59
C VAL A 1015 -3.92 35.18 8.34
N VAL A 1016 -4.95 35.58 9.07
CA VAL A 1016 -5.48 36.94 9.09
C VAL A 1016 -5.29 37.54 10.48
N SER A 1017 -4.69 38.74 10.58
CA SER A 1017 -4.45 39.39 11.86
C SER A 1017 -5.76 39.60 12.65
N GLY A 1018 -5.67 39.61 13.99
CA GLY A 1018 -6.81 39.87 14.87
C GLY A 1018 -7.42 41.27 14.66
N THR A 1019 -8.69 41.43 15.01
CA THR A 1019 -9.43 42.70 14.85
C THR A 1019 -8.88 43.81 15.72
N ALA A 1020 -8.38 43.48 16.91
CA ALA A 1020 -7.76 44.43 17.84
C ALA A 1020 -6.22 44.41 17.78
N LYS A 1021 -5.63 43.72 16.80
CA LYS A 1021 -4.17 43.68 16.63
C LYS A 1021 -3.72 44.92 15.86
N PRO A 1022 -2.82 45.76 16.40
CA PRO A 1022 -2.32 46.94 15.69
C PRO A 1022 -1.59 46.59 14.38
N ASP A 1023 -1.69 47.48 13.40
CA ASP A 1023 -1.13 47.29 12.05
C ASP A 1023 0.42 47.24 12.04
N ASP A 1024 1.06 47.86 13.03
CA ASP A 1024 2.51 47.93 13.25
C ASP A 1024 3.09 46.78 14.10
N ARG A 1025 2.23 45.89 14.62
CA ARG A 1025 2.65 44.75 15.46
C ARG A 1025 2.69 43.46 14.68
N TYR A 1026 3.57 42.53 15.05
CA TYR A 1026 3.63 41.18 14.48
C TYR A 1026 2.55 40.27 15.07
N THR A 1027 2.06 39.32 14.28
CA THR A 1027 1.12 38.27 14.74
C THR A 1027 1.81 36.91 14.61
N GLN A 1028 2.05 36.23 15.73
CA GLN A 1028 2.62 34.88 15.72
C GLN A 1028 1.59 33.86 16.17
N VAL A 1029 1.53 32.72 15.49
CA VAL A 1029 0.64 31.59 15.81
C VAL A 1029 1.33 30.27 15.44
N PRO A 1030 1.57 29.37 16.39
CA PRO A 1030 2.06 28.01 16.10
C PRO A 1030 0.90 27.07 15.76
N LEU A 1031 1.14 26.11 14.86
CA LEU A 1031 0.24 25.00 14.52
C LEU A 1031 0.84 23.65 14.90
#